data_AF-A0A2T1DPC3-F1
#
_entry.id   AF-A0A2T1DPC3-F1
#
_cell.length_a   1.000
_cell.length_b   1.000
_cell.length_c   1.000
_cell.angle_alpha   90.00
_cell.angle_beta   90.00
_cell.angle_gamma   90.00
#
_symmetry.space_group_name_H-M   'P 1'
#
loop_
_entity.id
_entity.type
_entity.pdbx_description
1 polymer ?
#
loop_
_entity_poly.entity_id
_entity_poly.type
_entity_poly.pdbx_seq_one_letter_code
_entity_poly.pdbx_strand_id
1 'polypeptide(L)'
;MPDHRPEMDGTNSVSKEFHRSGIPPFRAEAPPHRVEVSPSSAGRHPSSASQAVNTPTVNPPTVHADAASSLPPKSPRPQKRIFRRWQFWGITSIVAFSGLGVFSALTLFRLPSVPNCPAIFWPTASASLRIYCAQLNAERRTVDDLLKAISLVNALPDDHPLRPEIDRNIEVWAKDILVLAEESFHEGDLKSAISTAERIPDNTEAHQLVEEQIQSWKGIWTEAQGIFDEAEAFLYQHDLRQAFRTATRLLDVQNEYWRTTKYRELNNLITLTREDSNKLSNAKDIASQGGLSNLLQAVKLAEEVKPNSPLYAKAQQQIAEIGQSMIDLAQETLDQRDYMAALNILEQIPDQPGLQNKIKDFKILAEAQAQAWNGTPDDIQGAIARAQKIGRDRPLYSRAQQLISRWRLEIQDVQRLAIARQVAQGGTTSDLRAAIAEAQLIPASNPRGDEAQQAIDEWTTTIQTVEDRPYLTRAEQIAQRGDIASLQAAIDEASNVGQGRALYAEAREQIGSWRSQIQRIQDGPILERARVLANSGNLVEAISVAERISSGRALYDEAQGEIQAWTGQFQRIQDQPLLDLARRYASQGNVGQAINVAEQISSGRALYDEAQGEIQLWQTQSQGEDRMQQAYTSASVGTPAMLLNAIQLANEVPEDNPTRAEADRMISQWSWRILEIAESQLNLDPMSAINIARSIPSYAEAYPTAQQQIQTWQQSVPRVQIP
;
A
#
# COMPACT_ATOMS: atom_id res chain seq x y z
N MET A 1 11.70 59.64 -42.03
CA MET A 1 11.30 58.55 -42.93
C MET A 1 10.97 57.34 -42.08
N PRO A 2 9.87 56.64 -42.36
CA PRO A 2 8.54 57.06 -41.92
C PRO A 2 7.75 55.94 -41.21
N ASP A 3 6.54 56.34 -40.75
CA ASP A 3 5.29 55.58 -40.78
C ASP A 3 5.18 54.19 -40.12
N HIS A 4 4.42 54.10 -39.03
CA HIS A 4 2.98 53.85 -39.14
C HIS A 4 2.27 54.03 -37.78
N ARG A 5 1.00 54.41 -37.87
CA ARG A 5 -0.01 54.64 -36.84
C ARG A 5 -1.30 53.96 -37.37
N PRO A 6 -2.39 53.85 -36.60
CA PRO A 6 -2.66 52.93 -35.50
C PRO A 6 -3.92 52.07 -35.77
N GLU A 7 -4.29 51.15 -34.87
CA GLU A 7 -5.68 50.68 -34.78
C GLU A 7 -6.06 50.38 -33.32
N MET A 8 -7.21 50.91 -32.93
CA MET A 8 -7.90 50.74 -31.64
C MET A 8 -9.08 49.77 -31.81
N ASP A 9 -9.53 49.24 -30.67
CA ASP A 9 -10.79 48.56 -30.33
C ASP A 9 -10.55 47.11 -29.89
N GLY A 10 -11.17 46.58 -28.84
CA GLY A 10 -12.24 47.10 -27.99
C GLY A 10 -12.56 46.03 -26.94
N THR A 11 -13.11 46.49 -25.84
CA THR A 11 -13.69 45.72 -24.74
C THR A 11 -14.83 44.79 -25.20
N ASN A 12 -14.90 43.54 -24.72
CA ASN A 12 -16.04 43.09 -23.92
C ASN A 12 -15.95 41.66 -23.38
N SER A 13 -16.38 41.58 -22.12
CA SER A 13 -16.81 40.44 -21.31
C SER A 13 -17.80 39.51 -22.01
N VAL A 14 -17.65 38.18 -21.85
CA VAL A 14 -18.78 37.25 -21.69
C VAL A 14 -18.38 36.10 -20.74
N SER A 15 -19.13 36.04 -19.65
CA SER A 15 -19.19 35.00 -18.62
C SER A 15 -19.59 33.63 -19.18
N LYS A 16 -19.03 32.55 -18.63
CA LYS A 16 -19.58 31.19 -18.75
C LYS A 16 -19.89 30.65 -17.37
N GLU A 17 -21.19 30.56 -17.09
CA GLU A 17 -21.78 29.79 -16.01
C GLU A 17 -21.46 28.29 -16.16
N PHE A 18 -21.03 27.66 -15.07
CA PHE A 18 -21.15 26.22 -14.88
C PHE A 18 -21.90 25.97 -13.57
N HIS A 19 -23.13 25.50 -13.69
CA HIS A 19 -23.89 24.87 -12.63
C HIS A 19 -23.34 23.46 -12.36
N ARG A 20 -23.04 23.13 -11.09
CA ARG A 20 -23.28 21.79 -10.52
C ARG A 20 -23.33 21.84 -9.00
N SER A 21 -24.56 21.73 -8.50
CA SER A 21 -25.07 20.89 -7.39
C SER A 21 -24.16 20.63 -6.19
N GLY A 22 -24.59 21.11 -5.02
CA GLY A 22 -24.04 20.74 -3.72
C GLY A 22 -24.59 19.43 -3.14
N ILE A 23 -23.96 18.99 -2.03
CA ILE A 23 -24.45 18.16 -0.91
C ILE A 23 -23.38 18.29 0.23
N PRO A 24 -23.73 18.22 1.52
CA PRO A 24 -23.15 19.03 2.62
C PRO A 24 -22.14 18.25 3.53
N PRO A 25 -21.55 18.88 4.58
CA PRO A 25 -20.38 18.37 5.29
C PRO A 25 -20.72 17.54 6.54
N PHE A 26 -19.87 16.57 6.87
CA PHE A 26 -19.86 15.87 8.16
C PHE A 26 -18.56 16.15 8.92
N ARG A 27 -18.69 16.43 10.22
CA ARG A 27 -17.64 16.79 11.16
C ARG A 27 -17.57 15.73 12.28
N ALA A 28 -16.32 15.44 12.67
CA ALA A 28 -15.80 15.06 14.00
C ALA A 28 -15.91 13.62 14.56
N GLU A 29 -14.73 13.23 15.08
CA GLU A 29 -14.42 12.47 16.31
C GLU A 29 -14.10 10.96 16.26
N ALA A 30 -12.89 10.66 16.75
CA ALA A 30 -12.30 9.36 17.11
C ALA A 30 -12.50 9.11 18.64
N PRO A 31 -12.15 7.97 19.31
CA PRO A 31 -10.89 7.20 19.14
C PRO A 31 -11.07 5.66 19.41
N PRO A 32 -10.05 4.81 19.73
CA PRO A 32 -9.93 3.48 19.12
C PRO A 32 -10.20 2.29 20.06
N HIS A 33 -10.69 1.17 19.50
CA HIS A 33 -10.75 -0.11 20.22
C HIS A 33 -9.46 -0.93 20.04
N ARG A 34 -8.79 -1.11 21.18
CA ARG A 34 -7.67 -2.02 21.47
C ARG A 34 -8.15 -3.48 21.40
N VAL A 35 -7.45 -4.32 20.63
CA VAL A 35 -7.61 -5.78 20.67
C VAL A 35 -6.73 -6.32 21.80
N GLU A 36 -7.37 -6.92 22.80
CA GLU A 36 -6.73 -7.76 23.81
C GLU A 36 -6.46 -9.16 23.23
N VAL A 37 -5.22 -9.63 23.35
CA VAL A 37 -4.92 -11.06 23.37
C VAL A 37 -4.12 -11.31 24.65
N SER A 38 -4.78 -11.93 25.63
CA SER A 38 -4.11 -12.44 26.82
C SER A 38 -3.68 -13.90 26.64
N PRO A 39 -2.57 -14.32 27.27
CA PRO A 39 -1.99 -15.66 27.20
C PRO A 39 -2.40 -16.54 28.38
N SER A 40 -2.33 -17.87 28.23
CA SER A 40 -2.34 -18.83 29.35
C SER A 40 -1.75 -20.15 28.82
N SER A 41 -0.58 -20.65 29.25
CA SER A 41 -0.05 -21.04 30.56
C SER A 41 -0.19 -22.54 30.84
N ALA A 42 0.80 -23.04 31.61
CA ALA A 42 0.96 -24.38 32.20
C ALA A 42 1.52 -25.48 31.27
N GLY A 43 2.55 -26.25 31.63
CA GLY A 43 3.31 -26.34 32.87
C GLY A 43 3.75 -27.80 33.15
N ARG A 44 5.04 -27.98 33.47
CA ARG A 44 5.67 -29.02 34.31
C ARG A 44 5.91 -30.47 33.78
N HIS A 45 7.23 -30.76 33.72
CA HIS A 45 7.95 -31.99 34.10
C HIS A 45 7.40 -32.73 35.35
N PRO A 46 7.73 -34.03 35.67
CA PRO A 46 9.06 -34.65 35.53
C PRO A 46 9.19 -36.19 35.26
N SER A 47 10.45 -36.56 34.97
CA SER A 47 11.25 -37.78 35.25
C SER A 47 10.76 -39.24 35.12
N SER A 48 11.56 -39.97 34.32
CA SER A 48 12.14 -41.34 34.49
C SER A 48 11.26 -42.59 34.35
N ALA A 49 11.46 -43.38 33.27
CA ALA A 49 12.30 -44.60 33.25
C ALA A 49 12.10 -45.45 31.96
N SER A 50 13.22 -45.76 31.31
CA SER A 50 13.60 -47.03 30.64
C SER A 50 12.61 -47.82 29.77
N GLN A 51 12.79 -47.82 28.44
CA GLN A 51 13.48 -48.88 27.67
C GLN A 51 13.27 -48.72 26.15
N ALA A 52 14.42 -48.73 25.45
CA ALA A 52 14.70 -49.22 24.09
C ALA A 52 13.64 -49.06 22.97
N VAL A 53 14.01 -48.34 21.90
CA VAL A 53 14.29 -48.89 20.56
C VAL A 53 14.56 -47.72 19.57
N ASN A 54 15.78 -47.71 19.03
CA ASN A 54 16.25 -47.23 17.73
C ASN A 54 15.96 -45.80 17.23
N THR A 55 17.02 -44.99 17.15
CA THR A 55 17.34 -43.97 16.12
C THR A 55 18.83 -43.60 16.28
N PRO A 56 19.45 -42.82 15.37
CA PRO A 56 19.50 -42.93 13.91
C PRO A 56 20.98 -43.00 13.45
N THR A 57 21.25 -43.48 12.23
CA THR A 57 22.60 -43.36 11.66
C THR A 57 22.54 -42.73 10.28
N VAL A 58 22.83 -41.42 10.23
CA VAL A 58 23.44 -40.78 9.07
C VAL A 58 24.91 -41.17 9.09
N ASN A 59 25.39 -41.79 8.01
CA ASN A 59 26.80 -41.77 7.62
C ASN A 59 26.82 -41.41 6.13
N PRO A 60 27.58 -40.39 5.77
CA PRO A 60 28.85 -40.64 5.06
C PRO A 60 29.95 -39.78 5.73
N PRO A 61 31.20 -39.66 5.25
CA PRO A 61 31.80 -40.13 3.99
C PRO A 61 33.22 -40.73 4.13
N THR A 62 33.78 -41.17 3.00
CA THR A 62 35.18 -41.58 2.78
C THR A 62 36.21 -40.48 3.09
N VAL A 63 37.19 -40.72 3.99
CA VAL A 63 38.51 -40.06 4.05
C VAL A 63 39.56 -40.91 4.82
N HIS A 64 40.75 -41.05 4.23
CA HIS A 64 42.14 -40.98 4.77
C HIS A 64 43.04 -41.32 3.53
N ALA A 65 43.74 -40.44 2.79
CA ALA A 65 44.69 -39.33 3.08
C ALA A 65 45.80 -39.76 4.04
N ASP A 66 47.11 -39.61 3.81
CA ASP A 66 47.95 -39.11 2.70
C ASP A 66 49.42 -39.53 3.01
N ALA A 67 50.30 -39.51 1.98
CA ALA A 67 51.74 -39.15 2.01
C ALA A 67 52.71 -39.84 3.01
N ALA A 68 53.99 -40.14 2.73
CA ALA A 68 54.90 -39.99 1.61
C ALA A 68 56.21 -40.75 1.94
N SER A 69 57.05 -40.96 0.92
CA SER A 69 58.50 -41.25 1.01
C SER A 69 58.88 -42.64 1.53
N SER A 70 59.85 -43.39 1.03
CA SER A 70 61.00 -43.16 0.15
C SER A 70 61.66 -44.51 -0.15
N LEU A 71 62.46 -44.58 -1.22
CA LEU A 71 63.57 -45.52 -1.49
C LEU A 71 64.40 -45.93 -0.23
N PRO A 72 65.41 -46.85 -0.28
CA PRO A 72 65.70 -48.03 -1.11
C PRO A 72 66.04 -49.29 -0.22
N PRO A 73 67.20 -50.00 -0.27
CA PRO A 73 67.28 -51.40 -0.73
C PRO A 73 67.86 -52.44 0.27
N LYS A 74 67.89 -53.71 -0.20
CA LYS A 74 68.84 -54.82 0.10
C LYS A 74 68.79 -55.58 1.45
N SER A 75 69.00 -56.90 1.27
CA SER A 75 69.77 -57.85 2.11
C SER A 75 68.92 -58.96 2.79
N PRO A 76 69.50 -60.12 3.20
CA PRO A 76 68.96 -61.44 2.89
C PRO A 76 68.42 -62.25 4.10
N ARG A 77 67.85 -63.42 3.77
CA ARG A 77 67.51 -64.63 4.59
C ARG A 77 68.52 -64.98 5.73
N PRO A 78 68.32 -66.02 6.59
CA PRO A 78 67.20 -66.97 6.84
C PRO A 78 66.91 -67.26 8.35
N GLN A 79 65.91 -68.10 8.72
CA GLN A 79 66.13 -69.34 9.52
C GLN A 79 64.85 -70.15 9.83
N LYS A 80 65.08 -71.45 10.06
CA LYS A 80 64.16 -72.60 10.18
C LYS A 80 63.72 -72.90 11.63
N ARG A 81 62.61 -73.64 11.78
CA ARG A 81 62.37 -74.85 12.63
C ARG A 81 60.86 -75.20 12.58
N ILE A 82 60.35 -76.37 12.16
CA ILE A 82 60.45 -77.81 12.53
C ILE A 82 59.76 -78.20 13.86
N PHE A 83 58.63 -78.93 13.75
CA PHE A 83 58.15 -80.19 14.40
C PHE A 83 56.62 -80.32 14.12
N ARG A 84 55.90 -81.47 13.99
CA ARG A 84 56.07 -82.89 14.34
C ARG A 84 55.07 -83.75 13.51
N ARG A 85 55.50 -84.93 13.04
CA ARG A 85 54.77 -85.95 12.26
C ARG A 85 54.22 -87.04 13.18
N TRP A 86 52.94 -87.44 13.06
CA TRP A 86 52.51 -88.86 13.22
C TRP A 86 51.07 -89.18 12.76
N GLN A 87 50.15 -88.23 12.64
CA GLN A 87 48.77 -88.51 12.17
C GLN A 87 48.62 -88.59 10.63
N PHE A 88 49.69 -88.32 9.88
CA PHE A 88 49.66 -88.22 8.42
C PHE A 88 49.59 -89.58 7.70
N TRP A 89 49.96 -90.70 8.35
CA TRP A 89 50.06 -92.01 7.71
C TRP A 89 48.82 -92.91 7.88
N GLY A 90 47.85 -92.52 8.72
CA GLY A 90 46.60 -93.28 8.88
C GLY A 90 45.50 -92.89 7.88
N ILE A 91 45.43 -91.62 7.51
CA ILE A 91 44.37 -91.07 6.65
C ILE A 91 44.70 -91.24 5.15
N THR A 92 45.97 -91.37 4.81
CA THR A 92 46.45 -91.52 3.42
C THR A 92 46.16 -92.89 2.80
N SER A 93 45.94 -93.95 3.59
CA SER A 93 45.68 -95.29 3.05
C SER A 93 44.22 -95.56 2.67
N ILE A 94 43.25 -94.80 3.22
CA ILE A 94 41.81 -95.01 2.96
C ILE A 94 41.30 -94.11 1.82
N VAL A 95 41.96 -92.97 1.55
CA VAL A 95 41.63 -92.08 0.42
C VAL A 95 42.22 -92.58 -0.91
N ALA A 96 43.22 -93.47 -0.88
CA ALA A 96 43.91 -93.94 -2.08
C ALA A 96 43.14 -94.97 -2.93
N PHE A 97 42.08 -95.60 -2.41
CA PHE A 97 41.39 -96.71 -3.12
C PHE A 97 39.95 -96.41 -3.59
N SER A 98 39.39 -95.25 -3.30
CA SER A 98 38.03 -94.85 -3.72
C SER A 98 37.99 -93.69 -4.73
N GLY A 99 39.13 -93.07 -5.08
CA GLY A 99 39.21 -91.95 -6.02
C GLY A 99 39.30 -92.32 -7.52
N LEU A 100 39.56 -93.58 -7.85
CA LEU A 100 39.85 -94.00 -9.25
C LEU A 100 38.61 -94.13 -10.14
N GLY A 101 37.39 -94.20 -9.57
CA GLY A 101 36.15 -94.30 -10.34
C GLY A 101 35.56 -92.95 -10.81
N VAL A 102 35.82 -91.86 -10.08
CA VAL A 102 35.30 -90.52 -10.42
C VAL A 102 36.25 -89.77 -11.37
N PHE A 103 37.54 -90.10 -11.37
CA PHE A 103 38.53 -89.45 -12.22
C PHE A 103 38.39 -89.82 -13.71
N SER A 104 37.85 -91.01 -14.04
CA SER A 104 37.66 -91.43 -15.44
C SER A 104 36.42 -90.83 -16.11
N ALA A 105 35.37 -90.52 -15.35
CA ALA A 105 34.15 -89.87 -15.88
C ALA A 105 34.33 -88.36 -16.15
N LEU A 106 35.21 -87.68 -15.40
CA LEU A 106 35.53 -86.25 -15.62
C LEU A 106 36.48 -86.00 -16.81
N THR A 107 37.25 -87.00 -17.25
CA THR A 107 38.14 -86.89 -18.42
C THR A 107 37.43 -87.03 -19.77
N LEU A 108 36.19 -87.54 -19.79
CA LEU A 108 35.40 -87.66 -21.03
C LEU A 108 34.59 -86.40 -21.38
N PHE A 109 34.39 -85.46 -20.43
CA PHE A 109 33.78 -84.15 -20.68
C PHE A 109 34.80 -83.00 -20.84
N ARG A 110 36.11 -83.32 -20.90
CA ARG A 110 37.13 -82.33 -21.26
C ARG A 110 37.17 -82.19 -22.78
N LEU A 111 36.54 -81.13 -23.28
CA LEU A 111 36.82 -80.58 -24.61
C LEU A 111 38.35 -80.48 -24.82
N PRO A 112 38.87 -80.72 -26.04
CA PRO A 112 40.30 -80.68 -26.30
C PRO A 112 40.90 -79.34 -25.87
N SER A 113 42.06 -79.41 -25.23
CA SER A 113 42.80 -78.25 -24.70
C SER A 113 43.15 -77.27 -25.82
N VAL A 114 42.54 -76.09 -25.79
CA VAL A 114 43.07 -74.92 -26.50
C VAL A 114 44.51 -74.65 -26.03
N PRO A 115 45.46 -74.33 -26.94
CA PRO A 115 46.82 -73.99 -26.58
C PRO A 115 46.90 -72.85 -25.56
N ASN A 116 47.71 -73.01 -24.51
CA ASN A 116 48.00 -71.94 -23.55
C ASN A 116 49.00 -70.94 -24.17
N CYS A 117 48.51 -70.09 -25.07
CA CYS A 117 49.26 -69.10 -25.84
C CYS A 117 50.27 -68.24 -25.05
N PRO A 118 50.05 -67.83 -23.78
CA PRO A 118 51.04 -67.07 -23.02
C PRO A 118 52.24 -67.88 -22.49
N ALA A 119 52.25 -69.22 -22.58
CA ALA A 119 53.33 -70.07 -22.04
C ALA A 119 54.22 -70.73 -23.12
N ILE A 120 54.14 -70.27 -24.37
CA ILE A 120 54.81 -70.88 -25.52
C ILE A 120 56.22 -70.29 -25.72
N PHE A 121 57.20 -71.16 -25.95
CA PHE A 121 58.54 -70.76 -26.41
C PHE A 121 58.52 -70.53 -27.93
N TRP A 122 58.40 -69.26 -28.33
CA TRP A 122 58.22 -68.85 -29.73
C TRP A 122 59.27 -69.36 -30.73
N PRO A 123 60.57 -69.47 -30.41
CA PRO A 123 61.58 -69.93 -31.37
C PRO A 123 61.34 -71.35 -31.95
N THR A 124 60.61 -72.21 -31.24
CA THR A 124 60.29 -73.58 -31.69
C THR A 124 58.80 -73.78 -31.98
N ALA A 125 57.99 -72.73 -31.95
CA ALA A 125 56.54 -72.80 -32.19
C ALA A 125 56.24 -72.98 -33.68
N SER A 126 55.29 -73.86 -34.02
CA SER A 126 54.84 -74.02 -35.40
C SER A 126 54.13 -72.76 -35.91
N ALA A 127 54.18 -72.51 -37.22
CA ALA A 127 53.49 -71.37 -37.83
C ALA A 127 51.97 -71.41 -37.60
N SER A 128 51.35 -72.59 -37.65
CA SER A 128 49.93 -72.79 -37.33
C SER A 128 49.57 -72.39 -35.89
N LEU A 129 50.45 -72.68 -34.93
CA LEU A 129 50.27 -72.32 -33.53
C LEU A 129 50.45 -70.81 -33.31
N ARG A 130 51.41 -70.18 -34.01
CA ARG A 130 51.59 -68.72 -34.00
C ARG A 130 50.37 -68.00 -34.55
N ILE A 131 49.83 -68.44 -35.69
CA ILE A 131 48.62 -67.85 -36.30
C ILE A 131 47.40 -68.03 -35.39
N TYR A 132 47.18 -69.24 -34.86
CA TYR A 132 46.06 -69.51 -33.94
C TYR A 132 46.14 -68.63 -32.67
N CYS A 133 47.32 -68.54 -32.07
CA CYS A 133 47.50 -67.70 -30.89
C CYS A 133 47.42 -66.20 -31.22
N ALA A 134 47.85 -65.77 -32.40
CA ALA A 134 47.65 -64.39 -32.83
C ALA A 134 46.17 -64.06 -33.01
N GLN A 135 45.37 -64.94 -33.65
CA GLN A 135 43.92 -64.79 -33.76
C GLN A 135 43.25 -64.69 -32.38
N LEU A 136 43.65 -65.53 -31.42
CA LEU A 136 43.12 -65.48 -30.05
C LEU A 136 43.46 -64.18 -29.30
N ASN A 137 44.63 -63.59 -29.56
CA ASN A 137 44.96 -62.27 -29.01
C ASN A 137 44.12 -61.19 -29.71
N ALA A 138 43.99 -61.23 -31.03
CA ALA A 138 43.18 -60.26 -31.77
C ALA A 138 41.69 -60.28 -31.39
N GLU A 139 41.12 -61.43 -31.04
CA GLU A 139 39.74 -61.56 -30.55
C GLU A 139 39.45 -60.72 -29.29
N ARG A 140 40.47 -60.35 -28.52
CA ARG A 140 40.32 -59.50 -27.33
C ARG A 140 40.05 -58.04 -27.67
N ARG A 141 40.34 -57.61 -28.91
CA ARG A 141 40.11 -56.25 -29.42
C ARG A 141 40.66 -55.15 -28.51
N THR A 142 41.86 -55.36 -27.97
CA THR A 142 42.60 -54.30 -27.27
C THR A 142 43.82 -53.93 -28.09
N VAL A 143 44.28 -52.68 -27.98
CA VAL A 143 45.46 -52.19 -28.71
C VAL A 143 46.68 -53.07 -28.45
N ASP A 144 46.93 -53.44 -27.19
CA ASP A 144 48.08 -54.25 -26.81
C ASP A 144 47.98 -55.69 -27.31
N ASP A 145 46.79 -56.31 -27.25
CA ASP A 145 46.60 -57.68 -27.74
C ASP A 145 46.64 -57.75 -29.28
N LEU A 146 46.16 -56.73 -29.99
CA LEU A 146 46.24 -56.62 -31.45
C LEU A 146 47.69 -56.43 -31.93
N LEU A 147 48.45 -55.55 -31.29
CA LEU A 147 49.89 -55.38 -31.58
C LEU A 147 50.68 -56.66 -31.29
N LYS A 148 50.32 -57.36 -30.21
CA LYS A 148 50.88 -58.67 -29.89
C LYS A 148 50.53 -59.69 -30.97
N ALA A 149 49.28 -59.75 -31.43
CA ALA A 149 48.84 -60.61 -32.52
C ALA A 149 49.65 -60.37 -33.80
N ILE A 150 49.82 -59.10 -34.21
CA ILE A 150 50.61 -58.71 -35.38
C ILE A 150 52.08 -59.13 -35.22
N SER A 151 52.70 -58.85 -34.06
CA SER A 151 54.11 -59.19 -33.81
C SER A 151 54.40 -60.70 -33.88
N LEU A 152 53.43 -61.54 -33.49
CA LEU A 152 53.58 -62.99 -33.47
C LEU A 152 53.60 -63.62 -34.87
N VAL A 153 52.82 -63.06 -35.79
CA VAL A 153 52.74 -63.56 -37.18
C VAL A 153 53.72 -62.86 -38.12
N ASN A 154 54.05 -61.59 -37.88
CA ASN A 154 55.04 -60.84 -38.66
C ASN A 154 56.47 -61.40 -38.50
N ALA A 155 56.73 -62.18 -37.45
CA ALA A 155 57.99 -62.89 -37.25
C ALA A 155 58.15 -64.16 -38.12
N LEU A 156 57.20 -64.45 -39.01
CA LEU A 156 57.28 -65.55 -39.99
C LEU A 156 57.93 -65.05 -41.31
N PRO A 157 58.76 -65.88 -41.99
CA PRO A 157 59.41 -65.49 -43.25
C PRO A 157 58.44 -65.07 -44.37
N ASP A 158 58.93 -64.23 -45.29
CA ASP A 158 58.16 -63.74 -46.47
C ASP A 158 57.81 -64.86 -47.47
N ASP A 159 58.55 -65.97 -47.49
CA ASP A 159 58.33 -67.13 -48.36
C ASP A 159 57.37 -68.19 -47.80
N HIS A 160 56.69 -67.89 -46.68
CA HIS A 160 55.78 -68.82 -46.00
C HIS A 160 54.51 -69.14 -46.82
N PRO A 161 54.04 -70.41 -46.90
CA PRO A 161 52.87 -70.79 -47.72
C PRO A 161 51.56 -70.06 -47.38
N LEU A 162 51.38 -69.64 -46.13
CA LEU A 162 50.20 -68.89 -45.66
C LEU A 162 50.41 -67.37 -45.61
N ARG A 163 51.50 -66.86 -46.22
CA ARG A 163 51.84 -65.43 -46.14
C ARG A 163 50.70 -64.50 -46.59
N PRO A 164 49.97 -64.75 -47.70
CA PRO A 164 48.85 -63.90 -48.09
C PRO A 164 47.72 -63.81 -47.05
N GLU A 165 47.47 -64.88 -46.29
CA GLU A 165 46.45 -64.90 -45.23
C GLU A 165 46.95 -64.18 -43.96
N ILE A 166 48.24 -64.32 -43.64
CA ILE A 166 48.89 -63.58 -42.54
C ILE A 166 48.84 -62.08 -42.82
N ASP A 167 49.25 -61.64 -44.00
CA ASP A 167 49.26 -60.22 -44.36
C ASP A 167 47.84 -59.63 -44.33
N ARG A 168 46.84 -60.38 -44.80
CA ARG A 168 45.43 -59.98 -44.69
C ARG A 168 44.99 -59.81 -43.24
N ASN A 169 45.41 -60.70 -42.34
CA ASN A 169 45.07 -60.61 -40.91
C ASN A 169 45.81 -59.45 -40.22
N ILE A 170 47.10 -59.25 -40.52
CA ILE A 170 47.86 -58.10 -40.04
C ILE A 170 47.16 -56.80 -40.46
N GLU A 171 46.70 -56.73 -41.72
CA GLU A 171 45.99 -55.56 -42.23
C GLU A 171 44.66 -55.32 -41.51
N VAL A 172 43.88 -56.37 -41.26
CA VAL A 172 42.63 -56.26 -40.49
C VAL A 172 42.89 -55.78 -39.05
N TRP A 173 43.88 -56.36 -38.37
CA TRP A 173 44.20 -55.99 -36.99
C TRP A 173 44.80 -54.59 -36.89
N ALA A 174 45.57 -54.16 -37.89
CA ALA A 174 46.07 -52.80 -37.99
C ALA A 174 44.92 -51.79 -38.17
N LYS A 175 43.91 -52.12 -38.98
CA LYS A 175 42.67 -51.35 -39.10
C LYS A 175 41.87 -51.34 -37.78
N ASP A 176 41.78 -52.46 -37.07
CA ASP A 176 41.11 -52.52 -35.78
C ASP A 176 41.79 -51.61 -34.73
N ILE A 177 43.12 -51.50 -34.74
CA ILE A 177 43.86 -50.55 -33.88
C ILE A 177 43.48 -49.10 -34.23
N LEU A 178 43.35 -48.77 -35.52
CA LEU A 178 42.92 -47.44 -35.96
C LEU A 178 41.47 -47.13 -35.53
N VAL A 179 40.58 -48.13 -35.54
CA VAL A 179 39.20 -48.00 -35.01
C VAL A 179 39.19 -47.73 -33.51
N LEU A 180 40.02 -48.43 -32.72
CA LEU A 180 40.13 -48.16 -31.27
C LEU A 180 40.70 -46.76 -30.98
N ALA A 181 41.59 -46.27 -31.84
CA ALA A 181 42.09 -44.90 -31.77
C ALA A 181 40.96 -43.88 -32.07
N GLU A 182 40.14 -44.14 -33.09
CA GLU A 182 38.95 -43.34 -33.42
C GLU A 182 37.94 -43.30 -32.26
N GLU A 183 37.70 -44.43 -31.59
CA GLU A 183 36.85 -44.50 -30.39
C GLU A 183 37.39 -43.59 -29.28
N SER A 184 38.71 -43.65 -29.01
CA SER A 184 39.36 -42.76 -28.03
C SER A 184 39.20 -41.27 -28.38
N PHE A 185 39.26 -40.94 -29.67
CA PHE A 185 39.02 -39.58 -30.16
C PHE A 185 37.57 -39.16 -29.87
N HIS A 186 36.58 -39.99 -30.18
CA HIS A 186 35.16 -39.73 -29.90
C HIS A 186 34.84 -39.66 -28.40
N GLU A 187 35.62 -40.32 -27.54
CA GLU A 187 35.51 -40.22 -26.07
C GLU A 187 36.08 -38.93 -25.49
N GLY A 188 36.81 -38.13 -26.29
CA GLY A 188 37.41 -36.87 -25.85
C GLY A 188 38.88 -37.00 -25.45
N ASP A 189 39.55 -38.10 -25.78
CA ASP A 189 40.98 -38.29 -25.54
C ASP A 189 41.78 -38.30 -26.86
N LEU A 190 41.91 -37.11 -27.44
CA LEU A 190 42.72 -36.89 -28.64
C LEU A 190 44.17 -37.37 -28.45
N LYS A 191 44.72 -37.24 -27.24
CA LYS A 191 46.11 -37.62 -26.96
C LYS A 191 46.28 -39.13 -27.04
N SER A 192 45.39 -39.89 -26.41
CA SER A 192 45.40 -41.35 -26.46
C SER A 192 45.11 -41.86 -27.87
N ALA A 193 44.18 -41.23 -28.60
CA ALA A 193 43.88 -41.54 -30.00
C ALA A 193 45.14 -41.45 -30.89
N ILE A 194 45.84 -40.32 -30.85
CA ILE A 194 47.08 -40.11 -31.62
C ILE A 194 48.14 -41.15 -31.25
N SER A 195 48.38 -41.34 -29.95
CA SER A 195 49.40 -42.30 -29.48
C SER A 195 49.08 -43.76 -29.84
N THR A 196 47.80 -44.09 -30.02
CA THR A 196 47.35 -45.43 -30.43
C THR A 196 47.55 -45.63 -31.93
N ALA A 197 47.22 -44.63 -32.74
CA ALA A 197 47.41 -44.66 -34.19
C ALA A 197 48.90 -44.73 -34.59
N GLU A 198 49.78 -44.01 -33.88
CA GLU A 198 51.24 -44.03 -34.10
C GLU A 198 51.90 -45.41 -33.83
N ARG A 199 51.21 -46.32 -33.14
CA ARG A 199 51.73 -47.67 -32.85
C ARG A 199 51.46 -48.67 -33.98
N ILE A 200 50.70 -48.29 -35.00
CA ILE A 200 50.36 -49.15 -36.14
C ILE A 200 51.62 -49.39 -36.99
N PRO A 201 51.98 -50.65 -37.32
CA PRO A 201 53.21 -50.96 -38.04
C PRO A 201 53.28 -50.37 -39.47
N ASP A 202 54.44 -49.82 -39.83
CA ASP A 202 54.73 -49.12 -41.10
C ASP A 202 54.52 -49.98 -42.36
N ASN A 203 54.52 -51.30 -42.23
CA ASN A 203 54.40 -52.25 -43.34
C ASN A 203 52.94 -52.60 -43.71
N THR A 204 51.96 -51.83 -43.24
CA THR A 204 50.52 -52.04 -43.45
C THR A 204 49.90 -50.93 -44.30
N GLU A 205 48.82 -51.23 -45.03
CA GLU A 205 48.05 -50.18 -45.73
C GLU A 205 47.38 -49.24 -44.72
N ALA A 206 46.94 -49.75 -43.57
CA ALA A 206 46.40 -48.95 -42.46
C ALA A 206 47.36 -47.84 -42.00
N HIS A 207 48.68 -48.09 -42.00
CA HIS A 207 49.66 -47.06 -41.64
C HIS A 207 49.68 -45.88 -42.61
N GLN A 208 49.35 -46.10 -43.89
CA GLN A 208 49.28 -45.02 -44.88
C GLN A 208 48.19 -44.00 -44.54
N LEU A 209 47.17 -44.42 -43.77
CA LEU A 209 46.05 -43.58 -43.35
C LEU A 209 46.31 -42.86 -42.01
N VAL A 210 47.33 -43.25 -41.24
CA VAL A 210 47.56 -42.75 -39.88
C VAL A 210 47.82 -41.24 -39.85
N GLU A 211 48.74 -40.75 -40.68
CA GLU A 211 49.07 -39.32 -40.69
C GLU A 211 47.85 -38.48 -41.12
N GLU A 212 47.13 -38.89 -42.17
CA GLU A 212 45.92 -38.20 -42.62
C GLU A 212 44.85 -38.16 -41.52
N GLN A 213 44.62 -39.28 -40.84
CA GLN A 213 43.63 -39.37 -39.77
C GLN A 213 44.01 -38.51 -38.55
N ILE A 214 45.28 -38.52 -38.16
CA ILE A 214 45.78 -37.66 -37.06
C ILE A 214 45.58 -36.18 -37.38
N GLN A 215 45.86 -35.74 -38.62
CA GLN A 215 45.63 -34.36 -39.02
C GLN A 215 44.13 -34.01 -39.05
N SER A 216 43.28 -34.94 -39.51
CA SER A 216 41.82 -34.79 -39.45
C SER A 216 41.33 -34.58 -38.01
N TRP A 217 41.73 -35.46 -37.07
CA TRP A 217 41.36 -35.33 -35.66
C TRP A 217 41.83 -34.01 -35.04
N LYS A 218 43.07 -33.60 -35.30
CA LYS A 218 43.60 -32.30 -34.83
C LYS A 218 42.81 -31.12 -35.38
N GLY A 219 42.43 -31.18 -36.65
CA GLY A 219 41.59 -30.17 -37.31
C GLY A 219 40.23 -30.05 -36.65
N ILE A 220 39.50 -31.16 -36.52
CA ILE A 220 38.18 -31.22 -35.87
C ILE A 220 38.27 -30.74 -34.42
N TRP A 221 39.30 -31.16 -33.68
CA TRP A 221 39.48 -30.75 -32.28
C TRP A 221 39.71 -29.25 -32.15
N THR A 222 40.55 -28.67 -33.02
CA THR A 222 40.85 -27.24 -33.02
C THR A 222 39.62 -26.41 -33.38
N GLU A 223 38.84 -26.86 -34.37
CA GLU A 223 37.58 -26.22 -34.74
C GLU A 223 36.58 -26.24 -33.57
N ALA A 224 36.38 -27.41 -32.96
CA ALA A 224 35.44 -27.57 -31.85
C ALA A 224 35.83 -26.72 -30.64
N GLN A 225 37.12 -26.70 -30.28
CA GLN A 225 37.62 -25.86 -29.22
C GLN A 225 37.43 -24.37 -29.55
N GLY A 226 37.70 -23.95 -30.78
CA GLY A 226 37.47 -22.58 -31.22
C GLY A 226 36.00 -22.14 -31.08
N ILE A 227 35.06 -23.02 -31.41
CA ILE A 227 33.62 -22.76 -31.22
C ILE A 227 33.29 -22.62 -29.73
N PHE A 228 33.84 -23.50 -28.88
CA PHE A 228 33.59 -23.47 -27.44
C PHE A 228 34.12 -22.16 -26.81
N ASP A 229 35.38 -21.82 -27.09
CA ASP A 229 36.05 -20.62 -26.58
C ASP A 229 35.35 -19.33 -27.07
N GLU A 230 34.90 -19.31 -28.34
CA GLU A 230 34.13 -18.19 -28.91
C GLU A 230 32.78 -18.02 -28.21
N ALA A 231 32.07 -19.12 -27.94
CA ALA A 231 30.81 -19.06 -27.20
C ALA A 231 30.99 -18.57 -25.77
N GLU A 232 32.03 -19.02 -25.07
CA GLU A 232 32.36 -18.50 -23.73
C GLU A 232 32.70 -17.00 -23.76
N ALA A 233 33.47 -16.55 -24.75
CA ALA A 233 33.79 -15.13 -24.91
C ALA A 233 32.52 -14.27 -25.05
N PHE A 234 31.51 -14.73 -25.79
CA PHE A 234 30.22 -14.05 -25.89
C PHE A 234 29.47 -13.97 -24.55
N LEU A 235 29.62 -14.96 -23.66
CA LEU A 235 29.05 -14.90 -22.32
C LEU A 235 29.69 -13.79 -21.47
N TYR A 236 31.01 -13.64 -21.54
CA TYR A 236 31.72 -12.53 -20.88
C TYR A 236 31.37 -11.16 -21.46
N GLN A 237 31.03 -11.10 -22.75
CA GLN A 237 30.54 -9.89 -23.41
C GLN A 237 29.04 -9.62 -23.17
N HIS A 238 28.36 -10.48 -22.40
CA HIS A 238 26.93 -10.40 -22.11
C HIS A 238 26.00 -10.63 -23.32
N ASP A 239 26.48 -11.29 -24.37
CA ASP A 239 25.66 -11.65 -25.55
C ASP A 239 25.25 -13.13 -25.52
N LEU A 240 24.19 -13.41 -24.74
CA LEU A 240 23.60 -14.75 -24.63
C LEU A 240 23.09 -15.29 -25.97
N ARG A 241 22.66 -14.42 -26.88
CA ARG A 241 22.11 -14.84 -28.18
C ARG A 241 23.21 -15.37 -29.08
N GLN A 242 24.33 -14.67 -29.14
CA GLN A 242 25.48 -15.14 -29.92
C GLN A 242 26.13 -16.35 -29.26
N ALA A 243 26.28 -16.38 -27.94
CA ALA A 243 26.79 -17.55 -27.22
C ALA A 243 25.99 -18.82 -27.54
N PHE A 244 24.65 -18.74 -27.51
CA PHE A 244 23.79 -19.88 -27.85
C PHE A 244 23.90 -20.30 -29.32
N ARG A 245 23.90 -19.34 -30.26
CA ARG A 245 24.07 -19.63 -31.69
C ARG A 245 25.42 -20.30 -31.96
N THR A 246 26.50 -19.79 -31.37
CA THR A 246 27.82 -20.39 -31.51
C THR A 246 27.87 -21.78 -30.88
N ALA A 247 27.30 -21.97 -29.70
CA ALA A 247 27.23 -23.28 -29.05
C ALA A 247 26.56 -24.35 -29.91
N THR A 248 25.49 -24.02 -30.66
CA THR A 248 24.82 -24.99 -31.54
C THR A 248 25.71 -25.54 -32.66
N ARG A 249 26.76 -24.81 -33.07
CA ARG A 249 27.73 -25.30 -34.07
C ARG A 249 28.52 -26.51 -33.57
N LEU A 250 28.66 -26.70 -32.24
CA LEU A 250 29.28 -27.90 -31.68
C LEU A 250 28.50 -29.19 -32.03
N LEU A 251 27.21 -29.09 -32.32
CA LEU A 251 26.39 -30.25 -32.70
C LEU A 251 26.73 -30.81 -34.08
N ASP A 252 27.37 -30.00 -34.93
CA ASP A 252 27.77 -30.33 -36.30
C ASP A 252 29.23 -30.84 -36.39
N VAL A 253 30.01 -30.69 -35.32
CA VAL A 253 31.41 -31.15 -35.23
C VAL A 253 31.46 -32.67 -35.30
N GLN A 254 32.33 -33.25 -36.10
CA GLN A 254 32.47 -34.72 -36.26
C GLN A 254 33.19 -35.39 -35.06
N ASN A 255 32.71 -35.18 -33.84
CA ASN A 255 33.23 -35.78 -32.61
C ASN A 255 32.13 -35.91 -31.54
N GLU A 256 31.96 -37.07 -30.92
CA GLU A 256 30.83 -37.34 -30.01
C GLU A 256 30.98 -36.63 -28.67
N TYR A 257 32.19 -36.57 -28.12
CA TYR A 257 32.49 -35.83 -26.89
C TYR A 257 32.12 -34.35 -27.00
N TRP A 258 32.48 -33.69 -28.12
CA TRP A 258 32.14 -32.29 -28.35
C TRP A 258 30.64 -32.06 -28.53
N ARG A 259 29.98 -32.90 -29.34
CA ARG A 259 28.53 -32.83 -29.60
C ARG A 259 27.67 -33.11 -28.37
N THR A 260 28.16 -33.92 -27.43
CA THR A 260 27.35 -34.37 -26.28
C THR A 260 27.80 -33.73 -24.97
N THR A 261 29.03 -33.98 -24.53
CA THR A 261 29.53 -33.59 -23.21
C THR A 261 29.83 -32.10 -23.15
N LYS A 262 30.65 -31.59 -24.07
CA LYS A 262 31.04 -30.17 -24.09
C LYS A 262 29.89 -29.26 -24.48
N TYR A 263 29.06 -29.66 -25.44
CA TYR A 263 27.83 -28.94 -25.74
C TYR A 263 26.90 -28.82 -24.52
N ARG A 264 26.71 -29.90 -23.74
CA ARG A 264 25.90 -29.85 -22.51
C ARG A 264 26.50 -28.93 -21.45
N GLU A 265 27.82 -29.00 -21.25
CA GLU A 265 28.55 -28.12 -20.34
C GLU A 265 28.34 -26.64 -20.70
N LEU A 266 28.53 -26.30 -21.98
CA LEU A 266 28.33 -24.94 -22.48
C LEU A 266 26.88 -24.49 -22.38
N ASN A 267 25.91 -25.36 -22.68
CA ASN A 267 24.49 -25.03 -22.54
C ASN A 267 24.08 -24.81 -21.07
N ASN A 268 24.67 -25.56 -20.13
CA ASN A 268 24.48 -25.33 -18.70
C ASN A 268 25.06 -23.97 -18.29
N LEU A 269 26.24 -23.60 -18.80
CA LEU A 269 26.86 -22.30 -18.55
C LEU A 269 26.02 -21.14 -19.12
N ILE A 270 25.49 -21.29 -20.34
CA ILE A 270 24.55 -20.32 -20.95
C ILE A 270 23.29 -20.17 -20.10
N THR A 271 22.73 -21.28 -19.61
CA THR A 271 21.53 -21.28 -18.78
C THR A 271 21.77 -20.57 -17.44
N LEU A 272 22.88 -20.90 -16.77
CA LEU A 272 23.31 -20.23 -15.54
C LEU A 272 23.50 -18.72 -15.77
N THR A 273 24.19 -18.34 -16.85
CA THR A 273 24.43 -16.92 -17.20
C THR A 273 23.11 -16.18 -17.45
N ARG A 274 22.12 -16.84 -18.08
CA ARG A 274 20.79 -16.27 -18.29
C ARG A 274 20.05 -16.05 -16.96
N GLU A 275 20.08 -17.02 -16.06
CA GLU A 275 19.46 -16.90 -14.73
C GLU A 275 20.09 -15.76 -13.93
N ASP A 276 21.41 -15.68 -13.90
CA ASP A 276 22.13 -14.62 -13.21
C ASP A 276 21.89 -13.25 -13.87
N SER A 277 21.79 -13.18 -15.20
CA SER A 277 21.41 -11.94 -15.90
C SER A 277 20.02 -11.45 -15.48
N ASN A 278 19.07 -12.37 -15.30
CA ASN A 278 17.72 -12.02 -14.84
C ASN A 278 17.76 -11.50 -13.40
N LYS A 279 18.53 -12.14 -12.51
CA LYS A 279 18.72 -11.66 -11.13
C LYS A 279 19.28 -10.25 -11.09
N LEU A 280 20.33 -9.98 -11.89
CA LEU A 280 20.94 -8.65 -11.96
C LEU A 280 19.99 -7.60 -12.55
N SER A 281 19.20 -7.95 -13.56
CA SER A 281 18.16 -7.05 -14.09
C SER A 281 17.11 -6.72 -13.03
N ASN A 282 16.56 -7.74 -12.36
CA ASN A 282 15.56 -7.55 -11.31
C ASN A 282 16.12 -6.74 -10.14
N ALA A 283 17.38 -7.00 -9.73
CA ALA A 283 18.06 -6.22 -8.72
C ALA A 283 18.16 -4.75 -9.13
N LYS A 284 18.47 -4.46 -10.39
CA LYS A 284 18.55 -3.09 -10.90
C LYS A 284 17.19 -2.40 -10.87
N ASP A 285 16.15 -3.10 -11.32
CA ASP A 285 14.79 -2.57 -11.37
C ASP A 285 14.27 -2.26 -9.95
N ILE A 286 14.51 -3.16 -8.98
CA ILE A 286 14.15 -2.93 -7.57
C ILE A 286 14.98 -1.77 -6.98
N ALA A 287 16.29 -1.74 -7.21
CA ALA A 287 17.14 -0.66 -6.72
C ALA A 287 16.71 0.72 -7.25
N SER A 288 16.23 0.79 -8.50
CA SER A 288 15.77 2.04 -9.12
C SER A 288 14.51 2.63 -8.46
N GLN A 289 13.75 1.83 -7.72
CA GLN A 289 12.57 2.28 -6.97
C GLN A 289 12.96 3.07 -5.70
N GLY A 290 14.23 3.00 -5.28
CA GLY A 290 14.73 3.68 -4.10
C GLY A 290 14.21 3.11 -2.78
N GLY A 291 14.65 3.70 -1.67
CA GLY A 291 14.30 3.27 -0.32
C GLY A 291 15.13 2.08 0.20
N LEU A 292 15.38 2.07 1.51
CA LEU A 292 16.29 1.12 2.15
C LEU A 292 15.91 -0.35 1.88
N SER A 293 14.63 -0.70 2.03
CA SER A 293 14.14 -2.08 1.82
C SER A 293 14.44 -2.60 0.41
N ASN A 294 14.16 -1.79 -0.61
CA ASN A 294 14.38 -2.17 -2.00
C ASN A 294 15.87 -2.30 -2.31
N LEU A 295 16.70 -1.37 -1.82
CA LEU A 295 18.15 -1.43 -2.01
C LEU A 295 18.76 -2.71 -1.38
N LEU A 296 18.33 -3.09 -0.18
CA LEU A 296 18.77 -4.34 0.47
C LEU A 296 18.32 -5.59 -0.28
N GLN A 297 17.07 -5.58 -0.79
CA GLN A 297 16.58 -6.69 -1.61
C GLN A 297 17.37 -6.80 -2.92
N ALA A 298 17.70 -5.68 -3.54
CA ALA A 298 18.51 -5.63 -4.75
C ALA A 298 19.94 -6.16 -4.52
N VAL A 299 20.58 -5.77 -3.41
CA VAL A 299 21.87 -6.34 -2.99
C VAL A 299 21.78 -7.86 -2.87
N LYS A 300 20.78 -8.35 -2.12
CA LYS A 300 20.60 -9.79 -1.89
C LYS A 300 20.49 -10.57 -3.19
N LEU A 301 19.74 -10.07 -4.17
CA LEU A 301 19.62 -10.68 -5.49
C LEU A 301 20.94 -10.69 -6.27
N ALA A 302 21.73 -9.63 -6.16
CA ALA A 302 23.04 -9.55 -6.82
C ALA A 302 24.09 -10.46 -6.15
N GLU A 303 24.03 -10.64 -4.82
CA GLU A 303 24.90 -11.55 -4.06
C GLU A 303 24.66 -13.04 -4.37
N GLU A 304 23.48 -13.39 -4.89
CA GLU A 304 23.19 -14.75 -5.35
C GLU A 304 23.98 -15.17 -6.59
N VAL A 305 24.61 -14.22 -7.30
CA VAL A 305 25.50 -14.50 -8.44
C VAL A 305 26.84 -15.00 -7.91
N LYS A 306 27.17 -16.25 -8.24
CA LYS A 306 28.36 -16.94 -7.73
C LYS A 306 29.63 -16.61 -8.53
N PRO A 307 30.83 -16.77 -7.94
CA PRO A 307 32.12 -16.50 -8.62
C PRO A 307 32.39 -17.29 -9.91
N ASN A 308 31.72 -18.43 -10.11
CA ASN A 308 31.84 -19.24 -11.32
C ASN A 308 30.97 -18.74 -12.49
N SER A 309 30.14 -17.72 -12.26
CA SER A 309 29.31 -17.11 -13.29
C SER A 309 30.14 -16.11 -14.13
N PRO A 310 30.00 -16.10 -15.46
CA PRO A 310 30.59 -15.05 -16.31
C PRO A 310 30.16 -13.63 -15.92
N LEU A 311 29.05 -13.49 -15.18
CA LEU A 311 28.51 -12.20 -14.74
C LEU A 311 28.96 -11.76 -13.34
N TYR A 312 29.84 -12.50 -12.66
CA TYR A 312 30.23 -12.19 -11.29
C TYR A 312 30.85 -10.79 -11.13
N ALA A 313 31.74 -10.40 -12.03
CA ALA A 313 32.35 -9.05 -12.01
C ALA A 313 31.30 -7.94 -12.13
N LYS A 314 30.28 -8.16 -12.99
CA LYS A 314 29.16 -7.23 -13.17
C LYS A 314 28.26 -7.19 -11.93
N ALA A 315 28.04 -8.33 -11.27
CA ALA A 315 27.32 -8.39 -10.00
C ALA A 315 28.02 -7.56 -8.92
N GLN A 316 29.35 -7.70 -8.77
CA GLN A 316 30.13 -6.91 -7.81
C GLN A 316 30.09 -5.41 -8.10
N GLN A 317 30.18 -5.02 -9.38
CA GLN A 317 29.99 -3.63 -9.78
C GLN A 317 28.61 -3.10 -9.36
N GLN A 318 27.55 -3.87 -9.64
CA GLN A 318 26.19 -3.46 -9.31
C GLN A 318 25.96 -3.38 -7.79
N ILE A 319 26.54 -4.28 -6.99
CA ILE A 319 26.50 -4.19 -5.52
C ILE A 319 27.17 -2.89 -5.05
N ALA A 320 28.31 -2.52 -5.64
CA ALA A 320 28.98 -1.26 -5.32
C ALA A 320 28.15 -0.01 -5.73
N GLU A 321 27.46 -0.06 -6.87
CA GLU A 321 26.53 1.00 -7.30
C GLU A 321 25.33 1.13 -6.35
N ILE A 322 24.71 0.02 -5.96
CA ILE A 322 23.61 0.01 -4.98
C ILE A 322 24.09 0.52 -3.61
N GLY A 323 25.29 0.11 -3.18
CA GLY A 323 25.91 0.61 -1.95
C GLY A 323 26.15 2.12 -1.98
N GLN A 324 26.49 2.71 -3.14
CA GLN A 324 26.55 4.16 -3.29
C GLN A 324 25.17 4.81 -3.10
N SER A 325 24.11 4.25 -3.69
CA SER A 325 22.74 4.75 -3.48
C SER A 325 22.31 4.68 -2.00
N MET A 326 22.79 3.69 -1.25
CA MET A 326 22.56 3.61 0.20
C MET A 326 23.31 4.70 0.97
N ILE A 327 24.54 5.07 0.57
CA ILE A 327 25.26 6.22 1.15
C ILE A 327 24.48 7.52 0.87
N ASP A 328 23.95 7.68 -0.34
CA ASP A 328 23.18 8.87 -0.72
C ASP A 328 21.88 8.96 0.10
N LEU A 329 21.18 7.83 0.31
CA LEU A 329 20.02 7.75 1.20
C LEU A 329 20.38 8.07 2.66
N ALA A 330 21.54 7.60 3.13
CA ALA A 330 22.05 7.94 4.46
C ALA A 330 22.32 9.46 4.57
N GLN A 331 22.84 10.09 3.50
CA GLN A 331 23.05 11.55 3.47
C GLN A 331 21.73 12.31 3.57
N GLU A 332 20.71 11.90 2.82
CA GLU A 332 19.38 12.52 2.88
C GLU A 332 18.78 12.40 4.29
N THR A 333 18.91 11.23 4.91
CA THR A 333 18.46 10.97 6.28
C THR A 333 19.19 11.85 7.29
N LEU A 334 20.51 12.03 7.10
CA LEU A 334 21.34 12.89 7.93
C LEU A 334 20.98 14.37 7.76
N ASP A 335 20.65 14.81 6.55
CA ASP A 335 20.21 16.19 6.27
C ASP A 335 18.87 16.51 6.96
N GLN A 336 18.03 15.50 7.21
CA GLN A 336 16.81 15.59 8.04
C GLN A 336 17.09 15.59 9.56
N ARG A 337 18.37 15.64 9.96
CA ARG A 337 18.86 15.58 11.34
C ARG A 337 18.65 14.24 12.06
N ASP A 338 18.46 13.15 11.32
CA ASP A 338 18.40 11.80 11.90
C ASP A 338 19.75 11.09 11.78
N TYR A 339 20.65 11.41 12.71
CA TYR A 339 21.99 10.84 12.78
C TYR A 339 21.98 9.32 12.96
N MET A 340 21.10 8.79 13.81
CA MET A 340 21.07 7.36 14.14
C MET A 340 20.54 6.53 12.98
N ALA A 341 19.47 6.98 12.30
CA ALA A 341 18.97 6.28 11.13
C ALA A 341 19.98 6.32 9.97
N ALA A 342 20.68 7.44 9.76
CA ALA A 342 21.75 7.53 8.77
C ALA A 342 22.88 6.50 9.02
N LEU A 343 23.31 6.33 10.27
CA LEU A 343 24.32 5.32 10.62
C LEU A 343 23.82 3.88 10.41
N ASN A 344 22.56 3.61 10.76
CA ASN A 344 21.96 2.30 10.56
C ASN A 344 21.95 1.91 9.07
N ILE A 345 21.62 2.85 8.18
CA ILE A 345 21.69 2.62 6.73
C ILE A 345 23.12 2.21 6.31
N LEU A 346 24.15 2.91 6.81
CA LEU A 346 25.55 2.58 6.48
C LEU A 346 25.99 1.21 6.97
N GLU A 347 25.51 0.77 8.13
CA GLU A 347 25.85 -0.54 8.70
C GLU A 347 25.30 -1.71 7.90
N GLN A 348 24.25 -1.47 7.11
CA GLN A 348 23.65 -2.48 6.23
C GLN A 348 24.26 -2.51 4.82
N ILE A 349 25.23 -1.63 4.53
CA ILE A 349 25.93 -1.63 3.24
C ILE A 349 26.91 -2.82 3.21
N PRO A 350 26.86 -3.67 2.16
CA PRO A 350 27.80 -4.78 2.02
C PRO A 350 29.25 -4.34 1.94
N ASP A 351 30.15 -5.19 2.43
CA ASP A 351 31.59 -4.94 2.37
C ASP A 351 32.09 -4.94 0.92
N GLN A 352 32.37 -3.75 0.39
CA GLN A 352 32.87 -3.54 -0.97
C GLN A 352 34.18 -2.74 -0.96
N PRO A 353 35.26 -3.19 -1.64
CA PRO A 353 36.58 -2.54 -1.59
C PRO A 353 36.56 -1.03 -1.91
N GLY A 354 35.68 -0.59 -2.81
CA GLY A 354 35.57 0.81 -3.24
C GLY A 354 34.77 1.73 -2.31
N LEU A 355 34.00 1.20 -1.35
CA LEU A 355 33.09 1.99 -0.50
C LEU A 355 33.62 2.23 0.91
N GLN A 356 34.56 1.42 1.40
CA GLN A 356 35.03 1.46 2.80
C GLN A 356 35.56 2.84 3.23
N ASN A 357 36.32 3.51 2.37
CA ASN A 357 36.83 4.85 2.68
C ASN A 357 35.72 5.90 2.69
N LYS A 358 34.74 5.81 1.78
CA LYS A 358 33.57 6.69 1.76
C LYS A 358 32.72 6.53 3.02
N ILE A 359 32.45 5.29 3.44
CA ILE A 359 31.68 5.01 4.67
C ILE A 359 32.40 5.58 5.90
N LYS A 360 33.73 5.38 6.01
CA LYS A 360 34.53 5.94 7.11
C LYS A 360 34.49 7.47 7.12
N ASP A 361 34.67 8.11 5.97
CA ASP A 361 34.59 9.56 5.87
C ASP A 361 33.19 10.08 6.19
N PHE A 362 32.15 9.37 5.73
CA PHE A 362 30.77 9.72 6.01
C PHE A 362 30.50 9.69 7.51
N LYS A 363 30.93 8.65 8.23
CA LYS A 363 30.76 8.57 9.70
C LYS A 363 31.39 9.77 10.41
N ILE A 364 32.59 10.19 9.98
CA ILE A 364 33.27 11.40 10.51
C ILE A 364 32.45 12.66 10.23
N LEU A 365 31.93 12.83 9.01
CA LEU A 365 31.11 13.98 8.64
C LEU A 365 29.75 13.98 9.34
N ALA A 366 29.12 12.83 9.52
CA ALA A 366 27.86 12.67 10.21
C ALA A 366 27.98 13.06 11.69
N GLU A 367 29.04 12.60 12.36
CA GLU A 367 29.34 13.03 13.73
C GLU A 367 29.60 14.55 13.81
N ALA A 368 30.36 15.09 12.87
CA ALA A 368 30.65 16.52 12.82
C ALA A 368 29.37 17.36 12.62
N GLN A 369 28.51 16.95 11.68
CA GLN A 369 27.22 17.60 11.45
C GLN A 369 26.30 17.51 12.67
N ALA A 370 26.18 16.32 13.27
CA ALA A 370 25.38 16.13 14.46
C ALA A 370 25.83 17.03 15.61
N GLN A 371 27.15 17.18 15.80
CA GLN A 371 27.69 18.12 16.78
C GLN A 371 27.34 19.58 16.44
N ALA A 372 27.47 19.99 15.17
CA ALA A 372 27.18 21.37 14.75
C ALA A 372 25.71 21.79 14.93
N TRP A 373 24.75 20.85 14.97
CA TRP A 373 23.33 21.17 15.10
C TRP A 373 22.96 21.86 16.42
N ASN A 374 23.77 21.70 17.47
CA ASN A 374 23.61 22.44 18.72
C ASN A 374 23.74 23.95 18.51
N GLY A 375 24.49 24.38 17.49
CA GLY A 375 24.61 25.77 17.09
C GLY A 375 25.48 26.65 17.99
N THR A 376 26.17 26.09 18.99
CA THR A 376 27.12 26.85 19.81
C THR A 376 28.44 27.05 19.05
N PRO A 377 29.17 28.16 19.27
CA PRO A 377 30.48 28.36 18.64
C PRO A 377 31.45 27.21 18.93
N ASP A 378 31.45 26.69 20.16
CA ASP A 378 32.30 25.58 20.59
C ASP A 378 31.96 24.27 19.88
N ASP A 379 30.67 23.96 19.73
CA ASP A 379 30.22 22.76 19.01
C ASP A 379 30.55 22.83 17.53
N ILE A 380 30.34 23.99 16.90
CA ILE A 380 30.69 24.20 15.48
C ILE A 380 32.21 24.12 15.28
N GLN A 381 33.00 24.65 16.22
CA GLN A 381 34.46 24.52 16.17
C GLN A 381 34.90 23.06 16.32
N GLY A 382 34.25 22.29 17.21
CA GLY A 382 34.45 20.85 17.33
C GLY A 382 34.10 20.09 16.04
N ALA A 383 33.00 20.44 15.39
CA ALA A 383 32.59 19.91 14.10
C ALA A 383 33.62 20.16 12.99
N ILE A 384 34.14 21.41 12.91
CA ILE A 384 35.22 21.77 11.99
C ILE A 384 36.46 20.90 12.24
N ALA A 385 36.89 20.76 13.50
CA ALA A 385 38.06 19.96 13.85
C ALA A 385 37.89 18.48 13.47
N ARG A 386 36.68 17.91 13.60
CA ARG A 386 36.38 16.55 13.13
C ARG A 386 36.45 16.44 11.61
N ALA A 387 35.79 17.34 10.88
CA ALA A 387 35.79 17.33 9.41
C ALA A 387 37.20 17.53 8.81
N GLN A 388 38.09 18.27 9.51
CA GLN A 388 39.49 18.44 9.11
C GLN A 388 40.32 17.15 9.16
N LYS A 389 39.86 16.09 9.85
CA LYS A 389 40.54 14.78 9.85
C LYS A 389 40.50 14.09 8.48
N ILE A 390 39.60 14.51 7.59
CA ILE A 390 39.50 13.99 6.23
C ILE A 390 40.58 14.66 5.38
N GLY A 391 41.59 13.87 4.98
CA GLY A 391 42.70 14.30 4.13
C GLY A 391 42.30 14.63 2.70
N ARG A 392 43.21 15.28 1.94
CA ARG A 392 42.96 15.74 0.55
C ARG A 392 42.74 14.61 -0.45
N ASP A 393 43.31 13.45 -0.16
CA ASP A 393 43.25 12.21 -0.94
C ASP A 393 41.97 11.39 -0.69
N ARG A 394 41.14 11.83 0.26
CA ARG A 394 39.96 11.09 0.71
C ARG A 394 38.72 11.41 -0.14
N PRO A 395 37.84 10.43 -0.40
CA PRO A 395 36.65 10.60 -1.25
C PRO A 395 35.73 11.77 -0.89
N LEU A 396 35.55 12.07 0.40
CA LEU A 396 34.62 13.14 0.85
C LEU A 396 35.34 14.43 1.26
N TYR A 397 36.58 14.65 0.85
CA TYR A 397 37.34 15.86 1.19
C TYR A 397 36.65 17.15 0.74
N SER A 398 36.15 17.21 -0.49
CA SER A 398 35.48 18.39 -1.04
C SER A 398 34.24 18.77 -0.24
N ARG A 399 33.42 17.77 0.12
CA ARG A 399 32.25 17.93 0.98
C ARG A 399 32.65 18.42 2.38
N ALA A 400 33.72 17.86 2.96
CA ALA A 400 34.26 18.34 4.24
C ALA A 400 34.65 19.82 4.16
N GLN A 401 35.33 20.26 3.11
CA GLN A 401 35.72 21.67 2.94
C GLN A 401 34.51 22.61 2.76
N GLN A 402 33.45 22.17 2.08
CA GLN A 402 32.21 22.94 1.96
C GLN A 402 31.56 23.14 3.32
N LEU A 403 31.44 22.08 4.13
CA LEU A 403 30.89 22.16 5.48
C LEU A 403 31.73 23.05 6.39
N ILE A 404 33.05 22.88 6.37
CA ILE A 404 33.99 23.74 7.13
C ILE A 404 33.82 25.21 6.75
N SER A 405 33.69 25.53 5.46
CA SER A 405 33.54 26.91 5.00
C SER A 405 32.22 27.52 5.49
N ARG A 406 31.12 26.74 5.44
CA ARG A 406 29.81 27.15 5.97
C ARG A 406 29.85 27.37 7.48
N TRP A 407 30.42 26.43 8.23
CA TRP A 407 30.52 26.49 9.69
C TRP A 407 31.38 27.65 10.19
N ARG A 408 32.43 28.01 9.46
CA ARG A 408 33.25 29.19 9.80
C ARG A 408 32.46 30.50 9.70
N LEU A 409 31.61 30.63 8.69
CA LEU A 409 30.69 31.77 8.59
C LEU A 409 29.71 31.73 9.76
N GLU A 410 29.09 30.58 10.02
CA GLU A 410 28.12 30.41 11.10
C GLU A 410 28.66 30.79 12.48
N ILE A 411 29.92 30.46 12.81
CA ILE A 411 30.56 30.90 14.07
C ILE A 411 30.57 32.42 14.19
N GLN A 412 30.92 33.13 13.11
CA GLN A 412 30.98 34.58 13.10
C GLN A 412 29.60 35.19 13.36
N ASP A 413 28.57 34.63 12.73
CA ASP A 413 27.21 35.17 12.83
C ASP A 413 26.54 34.85 14.17
N VAL A 414 26.81 33.68 14.75
CA VAL A 414 26.39 33.36 16.13
C VAL A 414 26.99 34.34 17.13
N GLN A 415 28.26 34.72 16.96
CA GLN A 415 28.90 35.74 17.81
C GLN A 415 28.25 37.12 17.63
N ARG A 416 27.96 37.54 16.39
CA ARG A 416 27.26 38.81 16.13
C ARG A 416 25.88 38.84 16.78
N LEU A 417 25.12 37.75 16.64
CA LEU A 417 23.79 37.67 17.23
C LEU A 417 23.85 37.68 18.76
N ALA A 418 24.88 37.07 19.36
CA ALA A 418 25.12 37.17 20.79
C ALA A 418 25.43 38.61 21.24
N ILE A 419 26.23 39.35 20.47
CA ILE A 419 26.49 40.79 20.72
C ILE A 419 25.18 41.59 20.59
N ALA A 420 24.42 41.39 19.52
CA ALA A 420 23.14 42.06 19.31
C ALA A 420 22.17 41.83 20.48
N ARG A 421 22.05 40.58 20.94
CA ARG A 421 21.25 40.22 22.14
C ARG A 421 21.77 40.89 23.42
N GLN A 422 23.09 40.96 23.60
CA GLN A 422 23.69 41.62 24.76
C GLN A 422 23.40 43.12 24.77
N VAL A 423 23.44 43.78 23.61
CA VAL A 423 23.06 45.19 23.47
C VAL A 423 21.56 45.36 23.77
N ALA A 424 20.70 44.50 23.23
CA ALA A 424 19.25 44.56 23.45
C ALA A 424 18.85 44.45 24.93
N GLN A 425 19.65 43.79 25.78
CA GLN A 425 19.41 43.71 27.22
C GLN A 425 19.37 45.07 27.93
N GLY A 426 19.96 46.13 27.34
CA GLY A 426 19.84 47.49 27.86
C GLY A 426 18.40 48.01 27.86
N GLY A 427 17.54 47.47 27.00
CA GLY A 427 16.08 47.68 27.02
C GLY A 427 15.60 49.08 26.59
N THR A 428 16.50 50.05 26.38
CA THR A 428 16.10 51.36 25.85
C THR A 428 15.84 51.29 24.35
N THR A 429 15.05 52.22 23.80
CA THR A 429 14.82 52.28 22.35
C THR A 429 16.11 52.52 21.56
N SER A 430 17.11 53.17 22.17
CA SER A 430 18.45 53.32 21.58
C SER A 430 19.19 51.98 21.53
N ASP A 431 19.16 51.22 22.61
CA ASP A 431 19.82 49.91 22.70
C ASP A 431 19.19 48.91 21.71
N LEU A 432 17.86 48.86 21.64
CA LEU A 432 17.16 48.00 20.69
C LEU A 432 17.47 48.36 19.23
N ARG A 433 17.59 49.66 18.90
CA ARG A 433 18.02 50.09 17.55
C ARG A 433 19.46 49.67 17.25
N ALA A 434 20.36 49.78 18.22
CA ALA A 434 21.75 49.33 18.07
C ALA A 434 21.83 47.79 17.91
N ALA A 435 21.02 47.04 18.65
CA ALA A 435 20.89 45.60 18.51
C ALA A 435 20.39 45.19 17.13
N ILE A 436 19.34 45.86 16.62
CA ILE A 436 18.83 45.66 15.26
C ILE A 436 19.94 45.92 14.22
N ALA A 437 20.68 47.02 14.37
CA ALA A 437 21.77 47.36 13.45
C ALA A 437 22.88 46.28 13.43
N GLU A 438 23.22 45.70 14.58
CA GLU A 438 24.19 44.60 14.66
C GLU A 438 23.63 43.31 14.02
N ALA A 439 22.37 42.96 14.29
CA ALA A 439 21.73 41.77 13.69
C ALA A 439 21.55 41.89 12.17
N GLN A 440 21.33 43.09 11.64
CA GLN A 440 21.23 43.36 10.20
C GLN A 440 22.54 43.11 9.44
N LEU A 441 23.68 43.02 10.14
CA LEU A 441 24.95 42.63 9.51
C LEU A 441 24.97 41.15 9.10
N ILE A 442 24.03 40.34 9.60
CA ILE A 442 23.88 38.93 9.23
C ILE A 442 22.97 38.85 8.00
N PRO A 443 23.46 38.45 6.81
CA PRO A 443 22.64 38.37 5.62
C PRO A 443 21.52 37.35 5.76
N ALA A 444 20.36 37.60 5.14
CA ALA A 444 19.24 36.64 5.13
C ALA A 444 19.60 35.27 4.51
N SER A 445 20.59 35.22 3.60
CA SER A 445 21.08 33.97 3.00
C SER A 445 21.97 33.16 3.94
N ASN A 446 22.31 33.68 5.12
CA ASN A 446 23.15 33.01 6.09
C ASN A 446 22.38 31.90 6.83
N PRO A 447 23.04 30.80 7.26
CA PRO A 447 22.42 29.82 8.15
C PRO A 447 21.74 30.38 9.41
N ARG A 448 22.17 31.57 9.88
CA ARG A 448 21.60 32.28 11.04
C ARG A 448 20.72 33.47 10.66
N GLY A 449 20.40 33.63 9.37
CA GLY A 449 19.58 34.74 8.87
C GLY A 449 18.19 34.77 9.49
N ASP A 450 17.51 33.63 9.56
CA ASP A 450 16.17 33.53 10.17
C ASP A 450 16.18 33.89 11.65
N GLU A 451 17.20 33.45 12.39
CA GLU A 451 17.37 33.73 13.82
C GLU A 451 17.62 35.24 14.05
N ALA A 452 18.41 35.87 13.18
CA ALA A 452 18.65 37.31 13.21
C ALA A 452 17.38 38.11 12.87
N GLN A 453 16.61 37.69 11.86
CA GLN A 453 15.38 38.37 11.47
C GLN A 453 14.32 38.31 12.57
N GLN A 454 14.14 37.16 13.20
CA GLN A 454 13.22 37.02 14.34
C GLN A 454 13.56 37.99 15.48
N ALA A 455 14.86 38.10 15.82
CA ALA A 455 15.31 39.05 16.84
C ALA A 455 15.04 40.50 16.42
N ILE A 456 15.28 40.85 15.15
CA ILE A 456 14.98 42.18 14.61
C ILE A 456 13.48 42.50 14.72
N ASP A 457 12.61 41.56 14.36
CA ASP A 457 11.16 41.73 14.39
C ASP A 457 10.64 41.93 15.83
N GLU A 458 11.18 41.15 16.78
CA GLU A 458 10.87 41.27 18.21
C GLU A 458 11.26 42.64 18.77
N TRP A 459 12.50 43.07 18.53
CA TRP A 459 12.99 44.37 18.99
C TRP A 459 12.26 45.53 18.32
N THR A 460 11.93 45.39 17.03
CA THR A 460 11.15 46.39 16.29
C THR A 460 9.75 46.53 16.89
N THR A 461 9.08 45.43 17.19
CA THR A 461 7.77 45.41 17.85
C THR A 461 7.82 46.08 19.22
N THR A 462 8.89 45.81 19.98
CA THR A 462 9.11 46.43 21.29
C THR A 462 9.30 47.94 21.19
N ILE A 463 10.13 48.42 20.26
CA ILE A 463 10.32 49.84 19.98
C ILE A 463 8.99 50.49 19.62
N GLN A 464 8.25 49.92 18.67
CA GLN A 464 6.95 50.45 18.24
C GLN A 464 5.96 50.53 19.39
N THR A 465 5.93 49.51 20.27
CA THR A 465 5.06 49.50 21.44
C THR A 465 5.41 50.65 22.40
N VAL A 466 6.70 50.86 22.70
CA VAL A 466 7.16 51.94 23.58
C VAL A 466 6.84 53.32 22.99
N GLU A 467 7.01 53.49 21.68
CA GLU A 467 6.73 54.73 20.97
C GLU A 467 5.23 55.05 20.88
N ASP A 468 4.40 54.02 20.68
CA ASP A 468 2.97 54.20 20.38
C ASP A 468 2.09 54.22 21.62
N ARG A 469 2.49 53.50 22.70
CA ARG A 469 1.71 53.40 23.94
C ARG A 469 1.30 54.76 24.52
N PRO A 470 2.15 55.81 24.52
CA PRO A 470 1.76 57.12 25.02
C PRO A 470 0.55 57.74 24.29
N TYR A 471 0.35 57.48 22.99
CA TYR A 471 -0.83 57.96 22.28
C TYR A 471 -2.10 57.31 22.82
N LEU A 472 -2.10 55.98 22.99
CA LEU A 472 -3.25 55.25 23.52
C LEU A 472 -3.57 55.64 24.97
N THR A 473 -2.55 55.76 25.82
CA THR A 473 -2.75 56.21 27.21
C THR A 473 -3.33 57.63 27.29
N ARG A 474 -2.87 58.57 26.44
CA ARG A 474 -3.47 59.91 26.39
C ARG A 474 -4.89 59.88 25.83
N ALA A 475 -5.13 59.10 24.77
CA ALA A 475 -6.45 58.95 24.18
C ALA A 475 -7.47 58.42 25.21
N GLU A 476 -7.10 57.40 25.98
CA GLU A 476 -7.92 56.88 27.09
C GLU A 476 -8.22 57.95 28.14
N GLN A 477 -7.22 58.73 28.57
CA GLN A 477 -7.41 59.82 29.54
C GLN A 477 -8.36 60.90 29.02
N ILE A 478 -8.29 61.23 27.73
CA ILE A 478 -9.22 62.18 27.10
C ILE A 478 -10.63 61.57 27.07
N ALA A 479 -10.77 60.30 26.67
CA ALA A 479 -12.06 59.61 26.56
C ALA A 479 -12.82 59.48 27.89
N GLN A 480 -12.13 59.49 29.04
CA GLN A 480 -12.74 59.38 30.37
C GLN A 480 -13.82 60.43 30.66
N ARG A 481 -13.80 61.59 30.00
CA ARG A 481 -14.85 62.62 30.19
C ARG A 481 -16.20 62.19 29.61
N GLY A 482 -16.21 61.28 28.64
CA GLY A 482 -17.42 60.67 28.08
C GLY A 482 -18.30 61.58 27.20
N ASP A 483 -17.95 62.85 27.01
CA ASP A 483 -18.65 63.75 26.09
C ASP A 483 -18.17 63.57 24.63
N ILE A 484 -19.00 63.97 23.66
CA ILE A 484 -18.72 63.78 22.23
C ILE A 484 -17.40 64.44 21.82
N ALA A 485 -17.09 65.64 22.33
CA ALA A 485 -15.88 66.36 21.94
C ALA A 485 -14.63 65.65 22.47
N SER A 486 -14.68 65.16 23.72
CA SER A 486 -13.59 64.38 24.30
C SER A 486 -13.42 63.01 23.62
N LEU A 487 -14.50 62.29 23.31
CA LEU A 487 -14.42 61.03 22.57
C LEU A 487 -13.85 61.22 21.15
N GLN A 488 -14.22 62.31 20.47
CA GLN A 488 -13.66 62.64 19.16
C GLN A 488 -12.16 62.96 19.25
N ALA A 489 -11.75 63.75 20.26
CA ALA A 489 -10.35 64.05 20.51
C ALA A 489 -9.53 62.79 20.86
N ALA A 490 -10.12 61.83 21.59
CA ALA A 490 -9.50 60.54 21.87
C ALA A 490 -9.29 59.70 20.59
N ILE A 491 -10.29 59.68 19.69
CA ILE A 491 -10.18 59.02 18.38
C ILE A 491 -9.05 59.64 17.56
N ASP A 492 -8.94 60.97 17.54
CA ASP A 492 -7.89 61.68 16.81
C ASP A 492 -6.50 61.36 17.40
N GLU A 493 -6.37 61.33 18.73
CA GLU A 493 -5.13 60.98 19.42
C GLU A 493 -4.69 59.52 19.15
N ALA A 494 -5.60 58.55 19.25
CA ALA A 494 -5.30 57.14 18.98
C ALA A 494 -5.03 56.86 17.49
N SER A 495 -5.54 57.70 16.59
CA SER A 495 -5.29 57.59 15.14
C SER A 495 -3.84 57.93 14.76
N ASN A 496 -3.05 58.50 15.67
CA ASN A 496 -1.61 58.69 15.49
C ASN A 496 -0.83 57.36 15.48
N VAL A 497 -1.43 56.27 15.97
CA VAL A 497 -0.84 54.93 15.83
C VAL A 497 -0.96 54.48 14.38
N GLY A 498 0.17 54.47 13.67
CA GLY A 498 0.24 54.17 12.23
C GLY A 498 -0.19 52.75 11.87
N GLN A 499 -0.71 52.57 10.65
CA GLN A 499 -1.04 51.26 10.11
C GLN A 499 0.20 50.36 9.98
N GLY A 500 0.08 49.09 10.40
CA GLY A 500 1.18 48.13 10.35
C GLY A 500 2.13 48.19 11.55
N ARG A 501 1.85 49.03 12.54
CA ARG A 501 2.60 49.08 13.81
C ARG A 501 1.99 48.13 14.86
N ALA A 502 2.81 47.76 15.84
CA ALA A 502 2.47 46.80 16.89
C ALA A 502 1.12 47.08 17.60
N LEU A 503 0.82 48.34 17.93
CA LEU A 503 -0.39 48.72 18.67
C LEU A 503 -1.58 49.14 17.78
N TYR A 504 -1.49 48.99 16.46
CA TYR A 504 -2.54 49.45 15.54
C TYR A 504 -3.88 48.76 15.77
N ALA A 505 -3.88 47.44 16.01
CA ALA A 505 -5.10 46.69 16.25
C ALA A 505 -5.82 47.17 17.53
N GLU A 506 -5.05 47.33 18.61
CA GLU A 506 -5.54 47.89 19.89
C GLU A 506 -6.11 49.30 19.70
N ALA A 507 -5.40 50.17 18.97
CA ALA A 507 -5.87 51.51 18.65
C ALA A 507 -7.21 51.51 17.90
N ARG A 508 -7.37 50.62 16.91
CA ARG A 508 -8.60 50.52 16.10
C ARG A 508 -9.79 50.00 16.89
N GLU A 509 -9.56 49.06 17.80
CA GLU A 509 -10.58 48.57 18.72
C GLU A 509 -11.11 49.70 19.62
N GLN A 510 -10.20 50.46 20.25
CA GLN A 510 -10.58 51.61 21.09
C GLN A 510 -11.35 52.67 20.30
N ILE A 511 -10.87 53.02 19.10
CA ILE A 511 -11.56 53.96 18.19
C ILE A 511 -12.97 53.45 17.86
N GLY A 512 -13.14 52.16 17.60
CA GLY A 512 -14.45 51.55 17.35
C GLY A 512 -15.39 51.70 18.55
N SER A 513 -14.88 51.44 19.75
CA SER A 513 -15.64 51.60 21.01
C SER A 513 -16.08 53.06 21.21
N TRP A 514 -15.19 54.03 21.08
CA TRP A 514 -15.53 55.45 21.25
C TRP A 514 -16.50 55.95 20.17
N ARG A 515 -16.37 55.49 18.92
CA ARG A 515 -17.35 55.79 17.87
C ARG A 515 -18.75 55.27 18.22
N SER A 516 -18.84 54.05 18.76
CA SER A 516 -20.11 53.49 19.24
C SER A 516 -20.69 54.31 20.38
N GLN A 517 -19.87 54.75 21.34
CA GLN A 517 -20.31 55.63 22.44
C GLN A 517 -20.83 56.97 21.92
N ILE A 518 -20.12 57.63 20.99
CA ILE A 518 -20.59 58.86 20.35
C ILE A 518 -21.96 58.64 19.70
N GLN A 519 -22.13 57.56 18.94
CA GLN A 519 -23.40 57.25 18.28
C GLN A 519 -24.53 57.05 19.30
N ARG A 520 -24.28 56.36 20.42
CA ARG A 520 -25.28 56.18 21.49
C ARG A 520 -25.66 57.50 22.16
N ILE A 521 -24.72 58.41 22.40
CA ILE A 521 -25.00 59.74 22.96
C ILE A 521 -25.87 60.56 21.98
N GLN A 522 -25.60 60.44 20.67
CA GLN A 522 -26.35 61.16 19.64
C GLN A 522 -27.76 60.59 19.40
N ASP A 523 -27.90 59.27 19.35
CA ASP A 523 -29.17 58.59 19.05
C ASP A 523 -30.04 58.37 20.28
N GLY A 524 -29.45 58.31 21.48
CA GLY A 524 -30.17 58.05 22.73
C GLY A 524 -31.40 58.94 22.92
N PRO A 525 -31.31 60.27 22.75
CA PRO A 525 -32.46 61.16 22.84
C PRO A 525 -33.55 60.91 21.78
N ILE A 526 -33.19 60.41 20.60
CA ILE A 526 -34.14 60.08 19.54
C ILE A 526 -34.95 58.85 19.95
N LEU A 527 -34.25 57.78 20.37
CA LEU A 527 -34.90 56.54 20.82
C LEU A 527 -35.75 56.78 22.06
N GLU A 528 -35.25 57.57 23.02
CA GLU A 528 -36.00 57.89 24.24
C GLU A 528 -37.27 58.69 23.93
N ARG A 529 -37.19 59.66 23.00
CA ARG A 529 -38.40 60.37 22.54
C ARG A 529 -39.40 59.41 21.88
N ALA A 530 -38.93 58.45 21.08
CA ALA A 530 -39.79 57.43 20.49
C ALA A 530 -40.50 56.59 21.57
N ARG A 531 -39.77 56.17 22.61
CA ARG A 531 -40.34 55.44 23.76
C ARG A 531 -41.43 56.23 24.49
N VAL A 532 -41.18 57.51 24.75
CA VAL A 532 -42.19 58.38 25.39
C VAL A 532 -43.46 58.47 24.53
N LEU A 533 -43.31 58.63 23.21
CA LEU A 533 -44.44 58.64 22.27
C LEU A 533 -45.21 57.31 22.30
N ALA A 534 -44.50 56.18 22.28
CA ALA A 534 -45.12 54.85 22.34
C ALA A 534 -45.90 54.64 23.64
N ASN A 535 -45.30 55.01 24.77
CA ASN A 535 -45.92 54.92 26.10
C ASN A 535 -47.15 55.83 26.24
N SER A 536 -47.22 56.92 25.47
CA SER A 536 -48.41 57.78 25.39
C SER A 536 -49.52 57.25 24.48
N GLY A 537 -49.31 56.08 23.84
CA GLY A 537 -50.23 55.47 22.89
C GLY A 537 -50.06 55.94 21.43
N ASN A 538 -49.13 56.86 21.17
CA ASN A 538 -48.85 57.36 19.82
C ASN A 538 -47.81 56.49 19.10
N LEU A 539 -48.21 55.26 18.79
CA LEU A 539 -47.32 54.23 18.22
C LEU A 539 -46.81 54.60 16.82
N VAL A 540 -47.62 55.25 15.99
CA VAL A 540 -47.23 55.65 14.62
C VAL A 540 -46.11 56.69 14.64
N GLU A 541 -46.24 57.71 15.48
CA GLU A 541 -45.19 58.73 15.61
C GLU A 541 -43.94 58.14 16.28
N ALA A 542 -44.09 57.26 17.27
CA ALA A 542 -42.98 56.54 17.91
C ALA A 542 -42.13 55.76 16.89
N ILE A 543 -42.79 54.96 16.03
CA ILE A 543 -42.12 54.22 14.95
C ILE A 543 -41.36 55.19 14.05
N SER A 544 -42.00 56.25 13.57
CA SER A 544 -41.37 57.24 12.68
C SER A 544 -40.15 57.94 13.30
N VAL A 545 -40.17 58.18 14.62
CA VAL A 545 -39.04 58.81 15.33
C VAL A 545 -37.91 57.81 15.50
N ALA A 546 -38.19 56.55 15.83
CA ALA A 546 -37.17 55.51 15.95
C ALA A 546 -36.52 55.15 14.61
N GLU A 547 -37.27 55.18 13.50
CA GLU A 547 -36.76 54.95 12.14
C GLU A 547 -35.69 55.96 11.69
N ARG A 548 -35.60 57.11 12.37
CA ARG A 548 -34.54 58.10 12.10
C ARG A 548 -33.15 57.58 12.49
N ILE A 549 -33.06 56.55 13.32
CA ILE A 549 -31.81 55.87 13.63
C ILE A 549 -31.46 54.98 12.45
N SER A 550 -30.44 55.36 11.69
CA SER A 550 -30.04 54.68 10.45
C SER A 550 -29.33 53.34 10.71
N SER A 551 -29.35 52.44 9.73
CA SER A 551 -28.61 51.18 9.79
C SER A 551 -27.10 51.40 9.96
N GLY A 552 -26.45 50.54 10.74
CA GLY A 552 -25.03 50.66 11.07
C GLY A 552 -24.71 51.62 12.23
N ARG A 553 -25.72 52.24 12.85
CA ARG A 553 -25.58 53.01 14.09
C ARG A 553 -25.67 52.08 15.31
N ALA A 554 -25.03 52.45 16.41
CA ALA A 554 -24.96 51.65 17.63
C ALA A 554 -26.32 51.31 18.29
N LEU A 555 -27.37 52.12 18.08
CA LEU A 555 -28.72 51.88 18.61
C LEU A 555 -29.71 51.33 17.57
N TYR A 556 -29.26 51.02 16.35
CA TYR A 556 -30.17 50.60 15.27
C TYR A 556 -30.93 49.31 15.62
N ASP A 557 -30.23 48.27 16.07
CA ASP A 557 -30.85 46.97 16.36
C ASP A 557 -31.87 47.08 17.52
N GLU A 558 -31.55 47.89 18.53
CA GLU A 558 -32.46 48.20 19.64
C GLU A 558 -33.70 48.95 19.14
N ALA A 559 -33.51 49.96 18.30
CA ALA A 559 -34.60 50.73 17.69
C ALA A 559 -35.50 49.85 16.80
N GLN A 560 -34.93 48.94 16.00
CA GLN A 560 -35.69 48.02 15.15
C GLN A 560 -36.51 47.02 15.98
N GLY A 561 -35.95 46.51 17.08
CA GLY A 561 -36.69 45.66 18.01
C GLY A 561 -37.92 46.37 18.59
N GLU A 562 -37.78 47.63 19.00
CA GLU A 562 -38.90 48.44 19.50
C GLU A 562 -39.93 48.78 18.42
N ILE A 563 -39.48 49.14 17.21
CA ILE A 563 -40.37 49.37 16.06
C ILE A 563 -41.24 48.14 15.76
N GLN A 564 -40.65 46.94 15.75
CA GLN A 564 -41.39 45.70 15.53
C GLN A 564 -42.44 45.47 16.61
N ALA A 565 -42.07 45.69 17.88
CA ALA A 565 -42.99 45.55 19.01
C ALA A 565 -44.16 46.55 18.91
N TRP A 566 -43.90 47.82 18.65
CA TRP A 566 -44.92 48.85 18.49
C TRP A 566 -45.80 48.62 17.27
N THR A 567 -45.23 48.14 16.16
CA THR A 567 -45.98 47.75 14.96
C THR A 567 -46.96 46.63 15.29
N GLY A 568 -46.53 45.60 16.01
CA GLY A 568 -47.40 44.52 16.46
C GLY A 568 -48.52 44.99 17.39
N GLN A 569 -48.22 45.88 18.34
CA GLN A 569 -49.24 46.47 19.22
C GLN A 569 -50.27 47.28 18.44
N PHE A 570 -49.82 48.13 17.51
CA PHE A 570 -50.69 48.94 16.66
C PHE A 570 -51.62 48.07 15.80
N GLN A 571 -51.08 47.01 15.18
CA GLN A 571 -51.87 46.06 14.40
C GLN A 571 -52.94 45.36 15.24
N ARG A 572 -52.61 44.92 16.47
CA ARG A 572 -53.60 44.34 17.39
C ARG A 572 -54.72 45.31 17.72
N ILE A 573 -54.41 46.57 18.02
CA ILE A 573 -55.42 47.61 18.30
C ILE A 573 -56.38 47.79 17.10
N GLN A 574 -55.84 47.73 15.87
CA GLN A 574 -56.65 47.86 14.65
C GLN A 574 -57.51 46.64 14.35
N ASP A 575 -56.96 45.43 14.53
CA ASP A 575 -57.59 44.19 14.07
C ASP A 575 -58.50 43.55 15.13
N GLN A 576 -58.28 43.84 16.43
CA GLN A 576 -59.06 43.25 17.52
C GLN A 576 -60.57 43.47 17.37
N PRO A 577 -61.07 44.67 17.00
CA PRO A 577 -62.51 44.88 16.82
C PRO A 577 -63.11 44.03 15.68
N LEU A 578 -62.33 43.71 14.64
CA LEU A 578 -62.76 42.83 13.55
C LEU A 578 -62.88 41.39 14.04
N LEU A 579 -61.86 40.89 14.75
CA LEU A 579 -61.90 39.55 15.31
C LEU A 579 -63.02 39.39 16.35
N ASP A 580 -63.23 40.39 17.22
CA ASP A 580 -64.32 40.40 18.19
C ASP A 580 -65.70 40.49 17.51
N LEU A 581 -65.81 41.17 16.37
CA LEU A 581 -67.03 41.17 15.56
C LEU A 581 -67.28 39.79 14.93
N ALA A 582 -66.24 39.14 14.39
CA ALA A 582 -66.32 37.79 13.85
C ALA A 582 -66.79 36.79 14.91
N ARG A 583 -66.19 36.82 16.11
CA ARG A 583 -66.60 36.00 17.26
C ARG A 583 -68.07 36.20 17.63
N ARG A 584 -68.57 37.43 17.59
CA ARG A 584 -69.98 37.73 17.84
C ARG A 584 -70.89 37.10 16.79
N TYR A 585 -70.54 37.17 15.50
CA TYR A 585 -71.31 36.49 14.45
C TYR A 585 -71.34 34.98 14.65
N ALA A 586 -70.20 34.36 15.01
CA ALA A 586 -70.13 32.93 15.28
C ALA A 586 -71.02 32.55 16.47
N SER A 587 -70.98 33.31 17.56
CA SER A 587 -71.81 33.06 18.76
C SER A 587 -73.32 33.16 18.50
N GLN A 588 -73.72 33.87 17.43
CA GLN A 588 -75.12 34.01 17.00
C GLN A 588 -75.55 32.92 16.01
N GLY A 589 -74.69 31.93 15.73
CA GLY A 589 -74.93 30.88 14.74
C GLY A 589 -74.69 31.33 13.29
N ASN A 590 -74.18 32.54 13.06
CA ASN A 590 -73.87 33.04 11.72
C ASN A 590 -72.40 32.82 11.37
N VAL A 591 -72.04 31.54 11.26
CA VAL A 591 -70.65 31.08 11.08
C VAL A 591 -70.04 31.57 9.76
N GLY A 592 -70.82 31.63 8.68
CA GLY A 592 -70.37 32.16 7.40
C GLY A 592 -69.96 33.64 7.45
N GLN A 593 -70.70 34.48 8.18
CA GLN A 593 -70.32 35.88 8.38
C GLN A 593 -69.12 36.03 9.32
N ALA A 594 -68.99 35.17 10.33
CA ALA A 594 -67.83 35.16 11.21
C ALA A 594 -66.53 34.93 10.43
N ILE A 595 -66.52 33.92 9.56
CA ILE A 595 -65.39 33.60 8.68
C ILE A 595 -65.05 34.81 7.79
N ASN A 596 -66.04 35.36 7.08
CA ASN A 596 -65.82 36.50 6.18
C ASN A 596 -65.24 37.75 6.89
N VAL A 597 -65.60 37.99 8.15
CA VAL A 597 -65.09 39.14 8.91
C VAL A 597 -63.67 38.85 9.42
N ALA A 598 -63.39 37.64 9.91
CA ALA A 598 -62.05 37.27 10.37
C ALA A 598 -61.04 37.19 9.21
N GLU A 599 -61.47 36.79 8.01
CA GLU A 599 -60.63 36.75 6.80
C GLU A 599 -60.12 38.14 6.36
N GLN A 600 -60.73 39.23 6.84
CA GLN A 600 -60.25 40.58 6.57
C GLN A 600 -58.90 40.86 7.27
N ILE A 601 -58.54 40.08 8.29
CA ILE A 601 -57.23 40.15 8.93
C ILE A 601 -56.22 39.46 8.01
N SER A 602 -55.39 40.27 7.35
CA SER A 602 -54.45 39.81 6.33
C SER A 602 -53.23 39.08 6.91
N SER A 603 -52.60 38.22 6.11
CA SER A 603 -51.35 37.52 6.47
C SER A 603 -50.23 38.51 6.83
N GLY A 604 -49.47 38.20 7.89
CA GLY A 604 -48.39 39.06 8.39
C GLY A 604 -48.83 40.14 9.38
N ARG A 605 -50.12 40.18 9.74
CA ARG A 605 -50.66 41.01 10.82
C ARG A 605 -50.59 40.27 12.16
N ALA A 606 -50.50 41.02 13.25
CA ALA A 606 -50.32 40.48 14.60
C ALA A 606 -51.43 39.54 15.10
N LEU A 607 -52.66 39.63 14.58
CA LEU A 607 -53.79 38.74 14.94
C LEU A 607 -54.11 37.69 13.86
N TYR A 608 -53.29 37.58 12.80
CA TYR A 608 -53.59 36.68 11.68
C TYR A 608 -53.70 35.21 12.12
N ASP A 609 -52.71 34.70 12.86
CA ASP A 609 -52.69 33.30 13.27
C ASP A 609 -53.87 32.95 14.20
N GLU A 610 -54.23 33.88 15.09
CA GLU A 610 -55.40 33.75 15.98
C GLU A 610 -56.70 33.72 15.17
N ALA A 611 -56.83 34.61 14.19
CA ALA A 611 -57.98 34.65 13.28
C ALA A 611 -58.11 33.37 12.44
N GLN A 612 -57.00 32.84 11.91
CA GLN A 612 -56.99 31.60 11.12
C GLN A 612 -57.39 30.38 11.96
N GLY A 613 -56.91 30.30 13.22
CA GLY A 613 -57.32 29.24 14.13
C GLY A 613 -58.83 29.23 14.39
N GLU A 614 -59.44 30.42 14.56
CA GLU A 614 -60.89 30.53 14.74
C GLU A 614 -61.69 30.26 13.47
N ILE A 615 -61.22 30.72 12.31
CA ILE A 615 -61.82 30.39 11.01
C ILE A 615 -61.88 28.88 10.80
N GLN A 616 -60.79 28.17 11.10
CA GLN A 616 -60.76 26.71 10.95
C GLN A 616 -61.78 26.02 11.85
N LEU A 617 -61.91 26.47 13.11
CA LEU A 617 -62.90 25.96 14.05
C LEU A 617 -64.33 26.15 13.52
N TRP A 618 -64.63 27.37 13.03
CA TRP A 618 -65.92 27.73 12.45
C TRP A 618 -66.24 26.94 11.19
N GLN A 619 -65.27 26.73 10.30
CA GLN A 619 -65.46 25.90 9.10
C GLN A 619 -65.82 24.46 9.46
N THR A 620 -65.15 23.88 10.45
CA THR A 620 -65.47 22.53 10.94
C THR A 620 -66.89 22.49 11.50
N GLN A 621 -67.27 23.44 12.35
CA GLN A 621 -68.62 23.53 12.90
C GLN A 621 -69.69 23.59 11.80
N SER A 622 -69.55 24.50 10.83
CA SER A 622 -70.50 24.65 9.72
C SER A 622 -70.68 23.35 8.91
N GLN A 623 -69.59 22.62 8.64
CA GLN A 623 -69.67 21.34 7.93
C GLN A 623 -70.42 20.27 8.72
N GLY A 624 -70.26 20.28 10.05
CA GLY A 624 -70.99 19.38 10.95
C GLY A 624 -72.50 19.69 10.96
N GLU A 625 -72.86 20.97 10.99
CA GLU A 625 -74.25 21.43 10.92
C GLU A 625 -74.90 21.06 9.56
N ASP A 626 -74.20 21.28 8.45
CA ASP A 626 -74.69 20.93 7.11
C ASP A 626 -74.91 19.41 6.95
N ARG A 627 -73.98 18.58 7.45
CA ARG A 627 -74.13 17.11 7.44
C ARG A 627 -75.33 16.68 8.26
N MET A 628 -75.53 17.28 9.43
CA MET A 628 -76.70 17.00 10.26
C MET A 628 -78.00 17.41 9.59
N GLN A 629 -78.04 18.56 8.92
CA GLN A 629 -79.22 19.00 8.18
C GLN A 629 -79.57 18.03 7.04
N GLN A 630 -78.57 17.51 6.31
CA GLN A 630 -78.77 16.48 5.30
C GLN A 630 -79.28 15.17 5.91
N ALA A 631 -78.72 14.77 7.06
CA ALA A 631 -79.17 13.60 7.80
C ALA A 631 -80.65 13.74 8.23
N TYR A 632 -81.04 14.88 8.80
CA TYR A 632 -82.44 15.17 9.13
C TYR A 632 -83.37 15.13 7.91
N THR A 633 -82.94 15.73 6.80
CA THR A 633 -83.71 15.72 5.55
C THR A 633 -83.93 14.30 5.05
N SER A 634 -82.89 13.46 5.08
CA SER A 634 -83.00 12.03 4.76
C SER A 634 -83.95 11.31 5.70
N ALA A 635 -83.80 11.50 7.02
CA ALA A 635 -84.62 10.84 8.03
C ALA A 635 -86.11 11.21 7.93
N SER A 636 -86.43 12.42 7.49
CA SER A 636 -87.81 12.91 7.38
C SER A 636 -88.70 12.09 6.45
N VAL A 637 -88.11 11.34 5.50
CA VAL A 637 -88.85 10.43 4.60
C VAL A 637 -89.41 9.22 5.35
N GLY A 638 -88.80 8.82 6.48
CA GLY A 638 -89.34 7.82 7.41
C GLY A 638 -89.27 6.36 6.95
N THR A 639 -88.70 6.07 5.78
CA THR A 639 -88.48 4.69 5.32
C THR A 639 -87.17 4.13 5.91
N PRO A 640 -87.03 2.80 6.10
CA PRO A 640 -85.81 2.21 6.64
C PRO A 640 -84.55 2.60 5.86
N ALA A 641 -84.61 2.58 4.52
CA ALA A 641 -83.47 2.96 3.68
C ALA A 641 -83.03 4.42 3.90
N MET A 642 -83.99 5.33 4.06
CA MET A 642 -83.68 6.75 4.24
C MET A 642 -83.23 7.09 5.67
N LEU A 643 -83.70 6.34 6.67
CA LEU A 643 -83.19 6.41 8.04
C LEU A 643 -81.76 5.86 8.14
N LEU A 644 -81.42 4.80 7.40
CA LEU A 644 -80.05 4.29 7.33
C LEU A 644 -79.11 5.30 6.69
N ASN A 645 -79.54 5.93 5.59
CA ASN A 645 -78.77 6.99 4.96
C ASN A 645 -78.59 8.20 5.91
N ALA A 646 -79.62 8.55 6.69
CA ALA A 646 -79.51 9.58 7.72
C ALA A 646 -78.48 9.22 8.81
N ILE A 647 -78.47 7.97 9.28
CA ILE A 647 -77.49 7.47 10.24
C ILE A 647 -76.07 7.55 9.66
N GLN A 648 -75.89 7.18 8.38
CA GLN A 648 -74.59 7.29 7.71
C GLN A 648 -74.10 8.74 7.63
N LEU A 649 -74.96 9.66 7.18
CA LEU A 649 -74.65 11.09 7.09
C LEU A 649 -74.33 11.72 8.46
N ALA A 650 -75.04 11.33 9.52
CA ALA A 650 -74.73 11.77 10.88
C ALA A 650 -73.41 11.17 11.38
N ASN A 651 -73.13 9.90 11.08
CA ASN A 651 -71.88 9.26 11.51
C ASN A 651 -70.64 9.85 10.81
N GLU A 652 -70.82 10.47 9.65
CA GLU A 652 -69.77 11.22 8.97
C GLU A 652 -69.37 12.50 9.73
N VAL A 653 -70.17 13.01 10.67
CA VAL A 653 -69.77 14.16 11.51
C VAL A 653 -68.54 13.76 12.36
N PRO A 654 -67.38 14.46 12.24
CA PRO A 654 -66.17 14.12 12.98
C PRO A 654 -66.36 14.16 14.51
N GLU A 655 -65.61 13.34 15.25
CA GLU A 655 -65.70 13.23 16.71
C GLU A 655 -65.36 14.53 17.46
N ASP A 656 -64.48 15.35 16.90
CA ASP A 656 -64.06 16.65 17.43
C ASP A 656 -64.98 17.80 17.01
N ASN A 657 -65.99 17.52 16.19
CA ASN A 657 -66.94 18.52 15.74
C ASN A 657 -67.94 18.90 16.86
N PRO A 658 -68.24 20.19 17.07
CA PRO A 658 -69.26 20.61 18.03
C PRO A 658 -70.63 19.95 17.84
N THR A 659 -71.02 19.56 16.61
CA THR A 659 -72.31 18.90 16.35
C THR A 659 -72.32 17.38 16.56
N ARG A 660 -71.17 16.77 16.92
CA ARG A 660 -71.06 15.32 17.10
C ARG A 660 -72.05 14.76 18.11
N ALA A 661 -72.21 15.42 19.26
CA ALA A 661 -73.12 14.97 20.31
C ALA A 661 -74.60 14.93 19.85
N GLU A 662 -74.97 15.79 18.91
CA GLU A 662 -76.28 15.76 18.27
C GLU A 662 -76.38 14.60 17.26
N ALA A 663 -75.34 14.40 16.46
CA ALA A 663 -75.24 13.29 15.51
C ALA A 663 -75.41 11.94 16.21
N ASP A 664 -74.67 11.68 17.28
CA ASP A 664 -74.75 10.42 18.03
C ASP A 664 -76.16 10.17 18.60
N ARG A 665 -76.77 11.22 19.15
CA ARG A 665 -78.15 11.14 19.67
C ARG A 665 -79.14 10.74 18.58
N MET A 666 -79.00 11.32 17.38
CA MET A 666 -79.91 11.04 16.27
C MET A 666 -79.64 9.67 15.64
N ILE A 667 -78.37 9.24 15.55
CA ILE A 667 -78.00 7.89 15.14
C ILE A 667 -78.70 6.85 16.02
N SER A 668 -78.65 7.04 17.34
CA SER A 668 -79.38 6.19 18.28
C SER A 668 -80.89 6.18 17.98
N GLN A 669 -81.54 7.35 17.93
CA GLN A 669 -82.99 7.44 17.72
C GLN A 669 -83.45 6.79 16.39
N TRP A 670 -82.77 7.06 15.29
CA TRP A 670 -83.12 6.51 13.99
C TRP A 670 -82.86 5.01 13.92
N SER A 671 -81.81 4.51 14.58
CA SER A 671 -81.53 3.07 14.63
C SER A 671 -82.62 2.29 15.35
N TRP A 672 -83.14 2.83 16.46
CA TRP A 672 -84.29 2.26 17.16
C TRP A 672 -85.55 2.32 16.31
N ARG A 673 -85.77 3.40 15.56
CA ARG A 673 -86.92 3.52 14.66
C ARG A 673 -86.87 2.49 13.53
N ILE A 674 -85.69 2.20 12.97
CA ILE A 674 -85.53 1.14 11.96
C ILE A 674 -85.89 -0.23 12.55
N LEU A 675 -85.44 -0.50 13.78
CA LEU A 675 -85.75 -1.77 14.45
C LEU A 675 -87.26 -1.92 14.69
N GLU A 676 -87.94 -0.86 15.12
CA GLU A 676 -89.40 -0.83 15.28
C GLU A 676 -90.13 -1.09 13.95
N ILE A 677 -89.64 -0.49 12.84
CA ILE A 677 -90.21 -0.77 11.51
C ILE A 677 -90.00 -2.24 11.12
N ALA A 678 -88.82 -2.81 11.39
CA ALA A 678 -88.55 -4.22 11.16
C ALA A 678 -89.52 -5.12 11.95
N GLU A 679 -89.69 -4.84 13.24
CA GLU A 679 -90.64 -5.55 14.12
C GLU A 679 -92.06 -5.53 13.57
N SER A 680 -92.52 -4.37 13.08
CA SER A 680 -93.86 -4.22 12.51
C SER A 680 -94.10 -5.08 11.27
N GLN A 681 -93.05 -5.43 10.52
CA GLN A 681 -93.14 -6.24 9.30
C GLN A 681 -93.11 -7.75 9.56
N LEU A 682 -92.79 -8.19 10.78
CA LEU A 682 -92.61 -9.62 11.10
C LEU A 682 -93.80 -10.50 10.75
N ASN A 683 -95.01 -10.01 10.99
CA ASN A 683 -96.24 -10.77 10.74
C ASN A 683 -96.64 -10.79 9.25
N LEU A 684 -96.09 -9.88 8.44
CA LEU A 684 -96.42 -9.69 7.03
C LEU A 684 -95.38 -10.35 6.13
N ASP A 685 -94.10 -10.07 6.38
CA ASP A 685 -92.95 -10.63 5.68
C ASP A 685 -91.77 -10.77 6.65
N PRO A 686 -91.62 -11.94 7.31
CA PRO A 686 -90.54 -12.19 8.25
C PRO A 686 -89.14 -12.03 7.63
N MET A 687 -88.99 -12.31 6.33
CA MET A 687 -87.69 -12.19 5.65
C MET A 687 -87.33 -10.72 5.39
N SER A 688 -88.31 -9.90 4.99
CA SER A 688 -88.13 -8.44 4.89
C SER A 688 -87.79 -7.82 6.25
N ALA A 689 -88.51 -8.19 7.31
CA ALA A 689 -88.24 -7.73 8.68
C ALA A 689 -86.80 -8.04 9.13
N ILE A 690 -86.33 -9.28 8.92
CA ILE A 690 -84.95 -9.67 9.24
C ILE A 690 -83.94 -8.85 8.42
N ASN A 691 -84.20 -8.62 7.13
CA ASN A 691 -83.30 -7.82 6.27
C ASN A 691 -83.24 -6.35 6.71
N ILE A 692 -84.36 -5.76 7.13
CA ILE A 692 -84.41 -4.40 7.67
C ILE A 692 -83.64 -4.32 8.99
N ALA A 693 -83.85 -5.24 9.94
CA ALA A 693 -83.11 -5.23 11.21
C ALA A 693 -81.60 -5.46 11.00
N ARG A 694 -81.21 -6.31 10.04
CA ARG A 694 -79.78 -6.56 9.70
C ARG A 694 -79.07 -5.34 9.15
N SER A 695 -79.81 -4.40 8.58
CA SER A 695 -79.24 -3.20 7.99
C SER A 695 -78.80 -2.16 9.03
N ILE A 696 -79.23 -2.30 10.29
CA ILE A 696 -78.81 -1.42 11.39
C ILE A 696 -77.28 -1.53 11.56
N PRO A 697 -76.53 -0.40 11.52
CA PRO A 697 -75.08 -0.44 11.62
C PRO A 697 -74.57 -0.90 13.00
N SER A 698 -73.40 -1.53 13.05
CA SER A 698 -72.83 -2.08 14.29
C SER A 698 -72.48 -1.04 15.37
N TYR A 699 -72.26 0.21 14.96
CA TYR A 699 -71.99 1.33 15.87
C TYR A 699 -73.27 1.99 16.43
N ALA A 700 -74.44 1.64 15.89
CA ALA A 700 -75.69 2.20 16.35
C ALA A 700 -76.18 1.50 17.62
N GLU A 701 -76.79 2.26 18.54
CA GLU A 701 -77.22 1.75 19.84
C GLU A 701 -78.23 0.59 19.75
N ALA A 702 -79.13 0.61 18.76
CA ALA A 702 -80.12 -0.46 18.57
C ALA A 702 -79.54 -1.79 18.06
N TYR A 703 -78.27 -1.82 17.63
CA TYR A 703 -77.67 -2.98 16.95
C TYR A 703 -77.64 -4.27 17.79
N PRO A 704 -77.18 -4.27 19.05
CA PRO A 704 -77.14 -5.51 19.84
C PRO A 704 -78.53 -6.12 20.02
N THR A 705 -79.54 -5.28 20.25
CA THR A 705 -80.94 -5.69 20.37
C THR A 705 -81.47 -6.21 19.04
N ALA A 706 -81.17 -5.53 17.93
CA ALA A 706 -81.53 -5.99 16.59
C ALA A 706 -80.96 -7.39 16.29
N GLN A 707 -79.69 -7.65 16.61
CA GLN A 707 -79.04 -8.95 16.40
C GLN A 707 -79.70 -10.05 17.22
N GLN A 708 -80.05 -9.78 18.48
CA GLN A 708 -80.75 -10.74 19.33
C GLN A 708 -82.13 -11.08 18.75
N GLN A 709 -82.88 -10.07 18.32
CA GLN A 709 -84.20 -10.27 17.73
C GLN A 709 -84.12 -11.04 16.40
N ILE A 710 -83.16 -10.73 15.53
CA ILE A 710 -82.91 -11.46 14.29
C ILE A 710 -82.70 -12.95 14.57
N GLN A 711 -81.90 -13.31 15.59
CA GLN A 711 -81.69 -14.71 15.96
C GLN A 711 -83.00 -15.40 16.36
N THR A 712 -83.83 -14.72 17.15
CA THR A 712 -85.16 -15.23 17.52
C THR A 712 -86.06 -15.40 16.31
N TRP A 713 -86.12 -14.40 15.43
CA TRP A 713 -86.98 -14.44 14.24
C TRP A 713 -86.55 -15.55 13.28
N GLN A 714 -85.24 -15.72 13.04
CA GLN A 714 -84.69 -16.80 12.19
C GLN A 714 -85.03 -18.22 12.68
N GLN A 715 -85.20 -18.40 14.00
CA GLN A 715 -85.61 -19.69 14.57
C GLN A 715 -87.12 -19.95 14.38
N SER A 716 -87.92 -18.88 14.27
CA SER A 716 -89.38 -18.95 14.11
C SER A 716 -89.86 -19.00 12.65
N VAL A 717 -89.01 -18.67 11.67
CA VAL A 717 -89.32 -18.82 10.24
C VAL A 717 -89.12 -20.29 9.83
N PRO A 718 -90.14 -21.00 9.31
CA PRO A 718 -89.99 -22.40 8.92
C PRO A 718 -88.88 -22.57 7.88
N ARG A 719 -87.89 -23.42 8.18
CA ARG A 719 -86.89 -23.83 7.19
C ARG A 719 -87.59 -24.64 6.10
N VAL A 720 -87.84 -24.02 4.94
CA VAL A 720 -88.05 -24.81 3.73
C VAL A 720 -86.71 -25.51 3.46
N GLN A 721 -86.64 -26.83 3.67
CA GLN A 721 -85.62 -27.67 3.05
C GLN A 721 -85.93 -27.66 1.55
N ILE A 722 -85.21 -26.84 0.81
CA ILE A 722 -85.31 -26.71 -0.64
C ILE A 722 -84.29 -27.70 -1.21
N PRO A 723 -84.56 -28.50 -2.25
CA PRO A 723 -83.45 -29.13 -2.95
C PRO A 723 -82.59 -28.09 -3.67
#